data_AF-A0A366HMP3-F1
#
_entry.id   AF-A0A366HMP3-F1
#
_cell.length_a   1.000
_cell.length_b   1.000
_cell.length_c   1.000
_cell.angle_alpha   90.00
_cell.angle_beta   90.00
_cell.angle_gamma   90.00
#
_symmetry.space_group_name_H-M   'P 1'
#
loop_
_entity.id
_entity.type
_entity.pdbx_description
1 polymer ?
#
loop_
_entity_poly.entity_id
_entity_poly.type
_entity_poly.pdbx_seq_one_letter_code
_entity_poly.pdbx_strand_id
1 'polypeptide(L)'
;MPTDAVINDLIDTNIMPGLDPGYTTGEQPDFGTWKNLDPFGLISTVPDSPLSDYDFGNLGQDQGQAFFEKINMARKHEDPHRDMPDVGELAPDQLAPKPLSNGIAPLQHSIWVGNPLNETVPKQKAFMDSLAKNKRDNPDWTVVLWTDQSRDALNNAPDDSTLGKMRQWAAENNVVLASIDEVYGGNNKMSAHHICKLEQNKSGSGRAAASDIVRLEVLKRFGGMYVDGDKAIQVPLDKITEAAEKNVMRVIVPQAKVGTNTVLEPETDAEREAVLNGMRVIEVRGFAAGNENNRYQNCAMMAPKGSPAVETILDRIQDNYKQDRHQLKNNGFSVDEGDRASRVEVITRTGPSVMRDTVDPQRRGKALMPLGSVNTYTGTTSWTGEKVFTGETDPTTLAGRIGDLPTPHALHHRAGVAATQPPRLPQVDAISDESRTKIANAVKKSVTALSYTIPNEMGRLDMNHIKPHLANLTPQEQQLAIHATLQTLARDEFNGVNGLVTTLRLPKDLPVSRETLDFLRDGNLANLELDKFTVQEAALEGNMQFLRYAKDNGMLDDLSVQTSQRLDGGSSQGGPQGGSLDVVEAAIIGGNRDAIQYLSSLPSFRTYPKIDDAVKKAAGFGQVDTVIALAEAHNKPEAIHQLLDGENIPGRMGVEVLERFKGTFGDLDTFKQASGPLLTKAVFDNATDTIPRMQELGVEMDHLDADQRKKLVSAMNMRSTDAPKSTNMLVTAENLGVDTELLCAAAKQQNDFLTTAYLDKNAVDGPACDEILRKAALVGGEDDVLITAARLERPDLITASLNKNRPDDDKIAFGTYDPEAQLAIAHAKVPNSEVGKNDYKNVDVSTLTPQQARELVQKAMVYSHDRLRADATGDKGRVQGWNELLESMKTEPNLSGDANLQSLIGQTQGQLSGMNSKTVSVRDEMRQKAKAVDSPDLSQRVATSTGGKIREFFKASPAPHKSPDDHQFVPSKGMVKK
;
A
#
# COMPACT_ATOMS: atom_id res chain seq x y z
N MET A 1 49.87 10.57 6.23
CA MET A 1 50.61 9.30 6.06
C MET A 1 50.09 8.63 4.80
N PRO A 2 50.94 8.06 3.93
CA PRO A 2 50.45 7.36 2.75
C PRO A 2 49.86 6.00 3.17
N THR A 3 48.66 5.72 2.67
CA THR A 3 47.78 4.59 3.02
C THR A 3 48.45 3.22 2.86
N ASP A 4 49.44 3.13 1.97
CA ASP A 4 50.13 1.88 1.63
C ASP A 4 51.04 1.38 2.76
N ALA A 5 51.58 2.27 3.59
CA ALA A 5 52.43 1.89 4.72
C ALA A 5 51.62 1.21 5.84
N VAL A 6 50.35 1.60 6.03
CA VAL A 6 49.49 1.03 7.07
C VAL A 6 48.97 -0.35 6.66
N ILE A 7 48.72 -0.56 5.36
CA ILE A 7 48.25 -1.84 4.84
C ILE A 7 49.36 -2.90 4.95
N ASN A 8 50.60 -2.55 4.60
CA ASN A 8 51.72 -3.48 4.73
C ASN A 8 52.04 -3.81 6.20
N ASP A 9 51.93 -2.84 7.11
CA ASP A 9 52.15 -3.05 8.55
C ASP A 9 51.06 -3.95 9.19
N LEU A 10 49.82 -3.88 8.69
CA LEU A 10 48.71 -4.75 9.11
C LEU A 10 48.84 -6.20 8.58
N ILE A 11 49.44 -6.39 7.41
CA ILE A 11 49.74 -7.70 6.83
C ILE A 11 50.91 -8.34 7.59
N ASP A 12 51.98 -7.58 7.83
CA ASP A 12 53.20 -8.08 8.50
C ASP A 12 52.99 -8.40 9.99
N THR A 13 52.01 -7.76 10.64
CA THR A 13 51.68 -8.01 12.07
C THR A 13 50.77 -9.22 12.30
N ASN A 14 50.40 -9.97 11.25
CA ASN A 14 49.58 -11.18 11.34
C ASN A 14 48.20 -10.97 12.00
N ILE A 15 47.68 -9.73 11.93
CA ILE A 15 46.37 -9.33 12.47
C ILE A 15 45.23 -9.79 11.52
N MET A 16 45.55 -10.16 10.28
CA MET A 16 44.63 -10.77 9.32
C MET A 16 45.22 -12.07 8.73
N PRO A 17 45.01 -13.24 9.35
CA PRO A 17 45.47 -14.50 8.77
C PRO A 17 44.61 -14.87 7.55
N GLY A 18 45.21 -14.89 6.36
CA GLY A 18 44.57 -15.44 5.14
C GLY A 18 44.79 -14.70 3.82
N LEU A 19 45.48 -13.55 3.80
CA LEU A 19 45.81 -12.87 2.55
C LEU A 19 47.11 -13.43 1.95
N ASP A 20 46.99 -14.19 0.85
CA ASP A 20 48.11 -14.63 0.03
C ASP A 20 48.75 -13.41 -0.68
N PRO A 21 50.04 -13.10 -0.48
CA PRO A 21 50.70 -11.94 -1.08
C PRO A 21 50.92 -12.03 -2.60
N GLY A 22 50.41 -13.07 -3.27
CA GLY A 22 50.61 -13.33 -4.70
C GLY A 22 49.77 -12.52 -5.71
N TYR A 23 48.89 -11.60 -5.29
CA TYR A 23 48.04 -10.87 -6.25
C TYR A 23 48.80 -9.77 -7.01
N THR A 24 49.19 -10.08 -8.25
CA THR A 24 49.68 -9.08 -9.21
C THR A 24 48.58 -8.10 -9.63
N THR A 25 48.93 -6.83 -9.75
CA THR A 25 48.08 -5.64 -9.93
C THR A 25 47.34 -5.53 -11.28
N GLY A 26 46.79 -6.63 -11.81
CA GLY A 26 46.17 -6.64 -13.15
C GLY A 26 44.88 -7.47 -13.32
N GLU A 27 44.55 -8.35 -12.38
CA GLU A 27 43.31 -9.14 -12.45
C GLU A 27 42.27 -8.54 -11.50
N GLN A 28 41.10 -8.16 -12.03
CA GLN A 28 39.96 -7.86 -11.16
C GLN A 28 39.67 -9.10 -10.32
N PRO A 29 39.55 -8.97 -8.98
CA PRO A 29 39.24 -10.12 -8.14
C PRO A 29 37.95 -10.75 -8.63
N ASP A 30 38.00 -12.06 -8.89
CA ASP A 30 36.80 -12.86 -9.08
C ASP A 30 36.01 -12.82 -7.76
N PHE A 31 35.01 -11.94 -7.71
CA PHE A 31 34.05 -11.83 -6.60
C PHE A 31 33.23 -13.13 -6.41
N GLY A 32 33.44 -14.17 -7.23
CA GLY A 32 32.73 -15.44 -7.20
C GLY A 32 32.92 -16.28 -5.93
N THR A 33 33.98 -16.08 -5.13
CA THR A 33 34.14 -16.78 -3.86
C THR A 33 33.88 -15.86 -2.66
N TRP A 34 32.62 -15.79 -2.25
CA TRP A 34 32.14 -15.12 -1.02
C TRP A 34 32.94 -15.47 0.24
N LYS A 35 33.67 -16.59 0.26
CA LYS A 35 34.56 -16.98 1.37
C LYS A 35 35.67 -15.95 1.66
N ASN A 36 36.07 -15.14 0.69
CA ASN A 36 37.09 -14.10 0.89
C ASN A 36 36.49 -12.74 1.32
N LEU A 37 35.16 -12.61 1.36
CA LEU A 37 34.45 -11.37 1.69
C LEU A 37 34.05 -11.24 3.16
N ASP A 38 34.41 -12.21 4.01
CA ASP A 38 34.12 -12.17 5.44
C ASP A 38 35.38 -12.06 6.32
N PRO A 39 36.15 -10.96 6.22
CA PRO A 39 37.34 -10.76 7.05
C PRO A 39 37.01 -10.61 8.55
N PHE A 40 35.73 -10.53 8.92
CA PHE A 40 35.27 -10.28 10.29
C PHE A 40 34.50 -11.44 10.92
N GLY A 41 34.33 -12.57 10.22
CA GLY A 41 33.54 -13.71 10.72
C GLY A 41 32.05 -13.39 10.90
N LEU A 42 31.54 -12.36 10.22
CA LEU A 42 30.13 -11.93 10.26
C LEU A 42 29.23 -12.81 9.39
N ILE A 43 29.80 -13.51 8.42
CA ILE A 43 29.16 -14.55 7.61
C ILE A 43 29.49 -15.87 8.30
N SER A 44 28.76 -16.15 9.40
CA SER A 44 28.90 -17.40 10.12
C SER A 44 28.75 -18.59 9.16
N THR A 45 29.55 -19.63 9.37
CA THR A 45 29.27 -20.93 8.76
C THR A 45 27.86 -21.38 9.12
N VAL A 46 27.22 -22.11 8.22
CA VAL A 46 25.91 -22.71 8.48
C VAL A 46 26.02 -23.47 9.81
N PRO A 47 25.17 -23.19 10.82
CA PRO A 47 25.28 -23.86 12.11
C PRO A 47 25.10 -25.36 11.92
N ASP A 48 25.88 -26.13 12.67
CA ASP A 48 25.61 -27.55 12.82
C ASP A 48 24.23 -27.69 13.45
N SER A 49 23.34 -28.35 12.72
CA SER A 49 22.01 -28.65 13.20
C SER A 49 21.94 -30.16 13.44
N PRO A 50 21.25 -30.61 14.50
CA PRO A 50 20.96 -32.02 14.65
C PRO A 50 20.09 -32.59 13.50
N LEU A 51 19.56 -31.72 12.63
CA LEU A 51 18.86 -32.04 11.40
C LEU A 51 19.73 -31.91 10.14
N SER A 52 21.05 -31.71 10.28
CA SER A 52 21.99 -31.43 9.18
C SER A 52 21.99 -32.48 8.07
N ASP A 53 21.74 -33.73 8.41
CA ASP A 53 21.89 -34.87 7.52
C ASP A 53 20.62 -35.16 6.70
N TYR A 54 19.52 -34.47 7.02
CA TYR A 54 18.28 -34.61 6.29
C TYR A 54 18.14 -33.56 5.19
N ASP A 55 17.49 -33.89 4.08
CA ASP A 55 17.13 -32.92 3.05
C ASP A 55 15.63 -32.66 3.07
N PHE A 56 15.23 -31.60 3.76
CA PHE A 56 13.82 -31.17 3.81
C PHE A 56 13.31 -30.63 2.47
N GLY A 57 14.19 -30.43 1.48
CA GLY A 57 13.82 -30.18 0.10
C GLY A 57 12.88 -31.25 -0.44
N ASN A 58 13.05 -32.52 -0.03
CA ASN A 58 12.29 -33.66 -0.53
C ASN A 58 10.96 -33.92 0.20
N LEU A 59 10.62 -33.14 1.22
CA LEU A 59 9.31 -33.30 1.88
C LEU A 59 8.16 -33.10 0.90
N GLY A 60 7.18 -34.00 0.90
CA GLY A 60 5.91 -33.77 0.21
C GLY A 60 5.24 -32.48 0.72
N GLN A 61 4.50 -31.80 -0.16
CA GLN A 61 3.79 -30.58 0.24
C GLN A 61 2.73 -30.87 1.32
N ASP A 62 2.17 -32.07 1.29
CA ASP A 62 1.21 -32.65 2.23
C ASP A 62 1.86 -33.10 3.56
N GLN A 63 3.19 -33.19 3.62
CA GLN A 63 3.92 -33.67 4.80
C GLN A 63 4.35 -32.55 5.76
N GLY A 64 4.28 -31.29 5.33
CA GLY A 64 4.77 -30.16 6.10
C GLY A 64 4.12 -30.03 7.48
N GLN A 65 2.81 -30.26 7.60
CA GLN A 65 2.12 -30.21 8.91
C GLN A 65 2.64 -31.27 9.88
N ALA A 66 2.79 -32.52 9.43
CA ALA A 66 3.33 -33.60 10.26
C ALA A 66 4.78 -33.33 10.68
N PHE A 67 5.59 -32.78 9.77
CA PHE A 67 6.95 -32.32 10.09
C PHE A 67 6.95 -31.28 11.21
N PHE A 68 6.15 -30.22 11.10
CA PHE A 68 6.09 -29.16 12.11
C PHE A 68 5.52 -29.62 13.45
N GLU A 69 4.62 -30.60 13.48
CA GLU A 69 4.15 -31.22 14.72
C GLU A 69 5.27 -31.95 15.48
N LYS A 70 6.22 -32.56 14.74
CA LYS A 70 7.35 -33.30 15.31
C LYS A 70 8.46 -32.39 15.82
N ILE A 71 8.75 -31.29 15.13
CA ILE A 71 9.83 -30.36 15.53
C ILE A 71 9.37 -29.27 16.50
N ASN A 72 8.11 -29.25 16.91
CA ASN A 72 7.54 -28.19 17.73
C ASN A 72 8.24 -28.01 19.10
N MET A 73 9.01 -26.93 19.25
CA MET A 73 9.71 -26.59 20.49
C MET A 73 8.79 -26.04 21.60
N ALA A 74 7.50 -25.78 21.31
CA ALA A 74 6.55 -25.35 22.32
C ALA A 74 6.16 -26.48 23.29
N ARG A 75 6.26 -27.74 22.84
CA ARG A 75 5.94 -28.90 23.66
C ARG A 75 7.13 -29.24 24.55
N LYS A 76 6.92 -29.26 25.87
CA LYS A 76 7.86 -29.96 26.76
C LYS A 76 7.74 -31.45 26.47
N HIS A 77 8.82 -32.07 26.03
CA HIS A 77 8.87 -33.53 25.96
C HIS A 77 8.80 -34.10 27.38
N GLU A 78 7.98 -35.14 27.57
CA GLU A 78 7.90 -35.88 28.84
C GLU A 78 9.24 -36.54 29.20
N ASP A 79 10.00 -36.91 28.17
CA ASP A 79 11.39 -37.33 28.30
C ASP A 79 12.30 -36.11 28.12
N PRO A 80 12.90 -35.57 29.19
CA PRO A 80 13.82 -34.44 29.10
C PRO A 80 15.12 -34.79 28.36
N HIS A 81 15.35 -36.06 28.01
CA HIS A 81 16.47 -36.49 27.17
C HIS A 81 16.08 -36.65 25.70
N ARG A 82 14.78 -36.59 25.37
CA ARG A 82 14.28 -36.64 23.99
C ARG A 82 13.99 -35.23 23.50
N ASP A 83 15.03 -34.41 23.47
CA ASP A 83 14.93 -33.01 23.06
C ASP A 83 14.54 -32.87 21.59
N MET A 84 14.91 -33.85 20.75
CA MET A 84 14.54 -33.94 19.34
C MET A 84 13.71 -35.18 19.01
N PRO A 85 12.84 -35.10 17.99
CA PRO A 85 12.34 -36.30 17.32
C PRO A 85 13.52 -37.10 16.75
N ASP A 86 13.40 -38.43 16.78
CA ASP A 86 14.37 -39.27 16.06
C ASP A 86 14.34 -38.86 14.58
N VAL A 87 15.51 -38.68 13.99
CA VAL A 87 15.65 -38.29 12.58
C VAL A 87 14.90 -39.26 11.67
N GLY A 88 14.82 -40.55 12.04
CA GLY A 88 14.00 -41.54 11.36
C GLY A 88 12.50 -41.20 11.35
N GLU A 89 11.98 -40.56 12.40
CA GLU A 89 10.56 -40.11 12.45
C GLU A 89 10.27 -38.88 11.59
N LEU A 90 11.31 -38.17 11.16
CA LEU A 90 11.20 -37.03 10.24
C LEU A 90 11.34 -37.44 8.78
N ALA A 91 11.57 -38.72 8.52
CA ALA A 91 11.70 -39.24 7.18
C ALA A 91 10.39 -39.05 6.39
N PRO A 92 10.45 -38.61 5.12
CA PRO A 92 9.26 -38.39 4.29
C PRO A 92 8.28 -39.57 4.31
N ASP A 93 8.77 -40.81 4.26
CA ASP A 93 7.93 -42.01 4.29
C ASP A 93 7.25 -42.27 5.66
N GLN A 94 7.75 -41.64 6.72
CA GLN A 94 7.19 -41.71 8.08
C GLN A 94 6.24 -40.54 8.40
N LEU A 95 6.23 -39.49 7.58
CA LEU A 95 5.35 -38.34 7.75
C LEU A 95 4.03 -38.57 7.04
N ALA A 96 2.96 -38.73 7.83
CA ALA A 96 1.61 -38.90 7.29
C ALA A 96 1.23 -37.68 6.42
N PRO A 97 0.90 -37.89 5.13
CA PRO A 97 0.44 -36.82 4.28
C PRO A 97 -0.91 -36.29 4.78
N LYS A 98 -1.10 -34.98 4.73
CA LYS A 98 -2.37 -34.32 5.03
C LYS A 98 -2.93 -33.63 3.78
N PRO A 99 -4.27 -33.58 3.63
CA PRO A 99 -4.88 -32.98 2.46
C PRO A 99 -4.38 -31.55 2.21
N LEU A 100 -4.02 -31.28 0.96
CA LEU A 100 -3.72 -29.94 0.52
C LEU A 100 -5.02 -29.16 0.36
N SER A 101 -5.03 -27.92 0.84
CA SER A 101 -6.05 -26.97 0.43
C SER A 101 -5.61 -26.48 -0.94
N ASN A 102 -6.19 -27.02 -2.01
CA ASN A 102 -6.05 -26.40 -3.33
C ASN A 102 -4.58 -26.33 -3.81
N GLY A 103 -3.83 -27.42 -3.61
CA GLY A 103 -2.41 -27.49 -3.95
C GLY A 103 -1.51 -26.55 -3.14
N ILE A 104 -2.00 -26.00 -2.02
CA ILE A 104 -1.24 -25.19 -1.05
C ILE A 104 -1.25 -25.93 0.30
N ALA A 105 -0.09 -25.97 0.96
CA ALA A 105 0.02 -26.63 2.26
C ALA A 105 -0.75 -25.79 3.29
N PRO A 106 -1.58 -26.39 4.17
CA PRO A 106 -2.31 -25.70 5.24
C PRO A 106 -1.36 -25.27 6.38
N LEU A 107 -0.37 -24.45 6.04
CA LEU A 107 0.67 -23.91 6.89
C LEU A 107 0.56 -22.38 6.87
N GLN A 108 0.51 -21.77 8.04
CA GLN A 108 0.70 -20.34 8.21
C GLN A 108 2.04 -20.09 8.89
N HIS A 109 2.88 -19.23 8.33
CA HIS A 109 4.20 -18.89 8.85
C HIS A 109 4.25 -17.44 9.32
N SER A 110 4.84 -17.21 10.48
CA SER A 110 5.21 -15.89 10.98
C SER A 110 6.63 -15.95 11.54
N ILE A 111 7.37 -14.85 11.50
CA ILE A 111 8.79 -14.82 11.87
C ILE A 111 9.02 -13.82 13.00
N TRP A 112 9.78 -14.22 14.01
CA TRP A 112 10.26 -13.36 15.08
C TRP A 112 11.73 -13.64 15.41
N VAL A 113 12.61 -12.73 15.01
CA VAL A 113 14.06 -12.82 15.22
C VAL A 113 14.56 -11.80 16.25
N GLY A 114 15.55 -12.17 17.06
CA GLY A 114 16.16 -11.32 18.07
C GLY A 114 15.83 -11.76 19.49
N ASN A 115 15.31 -10.85 20.31
CA ASN A 115 14.96 -11.19 21.70
C ASN A 115 13.65 -11.99 21.75
N PRO A 116 13.44 -12.88 22.72
CA PRO A 116 12.17 -13.61 22.87
C PRO A 116 10.96 -12.68 22.98
N LEU A 117 9.80 -13.13 22.49
CA LEU A 117 8.53 -12.42 22.62
C LEU A 117 8.16 -12.24 24.10
N ASN A 118 7.72 -11.03 24.43
CA ASN A 118 7.37 -10.60 25.77
C ASN A 118 6.00 -9.93 25.76
N GLU A 119 5.03 -10.58 26.39
CA GLU A 119 3.64 -10.10 26.54
C GLU A 119 3.53 -8.72 27.22
N THR A 120 4.54 -8.29 27.98
CA THR A 120 4.56 -6.98 28.65
C THR A 120 4.91 -5.83 27.70
N VAL A 121 5.46 -6.13 26.51
CA VAL A 121 5.76 -5.14 25.48
C VAL A 121 4.56 -5.05 24.53
N PRO A 122 3.84 -3.91 24.46
CA PRO A 122 2.55 -3.83 23.74
C PRO A 122 2.61 -4.30 22.28
N LYS A 123 3.68 -3.97 21.55
CA LYS A 123 3.87 -4.42 20.16
C LYS A 123 4.03 -5.94 20.04
N GLN A 124 4.77 -6.55 20.97
CA GLN A 124 4.99 -8.00 20.98
C GLN A 124 3.73 -8.73 21.45
N LYS A 125 2.98 -8.15 22.40
CA LYS A 125 1.68 -8.66 22.78
C LYS A 125 0.69 -8.65 21.61
N ALA A 126 0.61 -7.56 20.84
CA ALA A 126 -0.25 -7.47 19.67
C ALA A 126 0.11 -8.51 18.59
N PHE A 127 1.41 -8.79 18.42
CA PHE A 127 1.91 -9.88 17.57
C PHE A 127 1.42 -11.24 18.08
N MET A 128 1.61 -11.54 19.37
CA MET A 128 1.15 -12.78 19.99
C MET A 128 -0.37 -12.94 19.88
N ASP A 129 -1.15 -11.91 20.22
CA ASP A 129 -2.61 -11.93 20.17
C ASP A 129 -3.12 -12.20 18.74
N SER A 130 -2.46 -11.62 17.73
CA SER A 130 -2.80 -11.81 16.32
C SER A 130 -2.50 -13.24 15.84
N LEU A 131 -1.34 -13.82 16.20
CA LEU A 131 -1.03 -15.23 15.91
C LEU A 131 -2.04 -16.19 16.55
N ALA A 132 -2.34 -15.96 17.83
CA ALA A 132 -3.31 -16.76 18.57
C ALA A 132 -4.71 -16.66 17.93
N LYS A 133 -5.13 -15.46 17.54
CA LYS A 133 -6.36 -15.24 16.77
C LYS A 133 -6.34 -16.02 15.46
N ASN A 134 -5.28 -15.89 14.67
CA ASN A 134 -5.17 -16.57 13.39
C ASN A 134 -5.29 -18.10 13.52
N LYS A 135 -4.68 -18.70 14.58
CA LYS A 135 -4.84 -20.13 14.87
C LYS A 135 -6.27 -20.51 15.28
N ARG A 136 -6.92 -19.70 16.11
CA ARG A 136 -8.33 -19.94 16.51
C ARG A 136 -9.29 -19.86 15.33
N ASP A 137 -9.07 -18.90 14.43
CA ASP A 137 -9.95 -18.66 13.28
C ASP A 137 -9.69 -19.65 12.12
N ASN A 138 -8.52 -20.31 12.11
CA ASN A 138 -8.14 -21.29 11.09
C ASN A 138 -7.63 -22.58 11.77
N PRO A 139 -8.52 -23.33 12.47
CA PRO A 139 -8.11 -24.46 13.30
C PRO A 139 -7.40 -25.57 12.52
N ASP A 140 -7.76 -25.77 11.25
CA ASP A 140 -7.20 -26.81 10.37
C ASP A 140 -5.81 -26.44 9.81
N TRP A 141 -5.41 -25.17 9.97
CA TRP A 141 -4.10 -24.68 9.56
C TRP A 141 -3.09 -24.81 10.71
N THR A 142 -1.87 -25.24 10.39
CA THR A 142 -0.77 -25.25 11.36
C THR A 142 -0.11 -23.87 11.35
N VAL A 143 -0.20 -23.14 12.46
CA VAL A 143 0.44 -21.83 12.62
C VAL A 143 1.83 -22.05 13.20
N VAL A 144 2.86 -21.63 12.47
CA VAL A 144 4.28 -21.79 12.80
C VAL A 144 4.90 -20.42 13.06
N LEU A 145 5.44 -20.23 14.26
CA LEU A 145 6.30 -19.12 14.61
C LEU A 145 7.77 -19.55 14.47
N TRP A 146 8.45 -18.96 13.50
CA TRP A 146 9.88 -19.10 13.28
C TRP A 146 10.66 -18.17 14.19
N THR A 147 11.70 -18.68 14.84
CA THR A 147 12.57 -17.89 15.72
C THR A 147 14.03 -18.26 15.59
N ASP A 148 14.93 -17.38 16.01
CA ASP A 148 16.37 -17.62 16.11
C ASP A 148 16.82 -18.10 17.50
N GLN A 149 15.87 -18.33 18.40
CA GLN A 149 16.16 -19.02 19.66
C GLN A 149 16.45 -20.50 19.38
N SER A 150 17.49 -21.04 20.04
CA SER A 150 17.79 -22.47 19.96
C SER A 150 16.82 -23.29 20.82
N ARG A 151 16.63 -24.55 20.43
CA ARG A 151 15.90 -25.55 21.20
C ARG A 151 16.44 -25.70 22.62
N ASP A 152 17.75 -25.80 22.76
CA ASP A 152 18.40 -25.93 24.07
C ASP A 152 18.11 -24.73 24.97
N ALA A 153 18.14 -23.51 24.42
CA ALA A 153 17.82 -22.31 25.19
C ALA A 153 16.36 -22.34 25.66
N LEU A 154 15.42 -22.73 24.78
CA LEU A 154 14.00 -22.86 25.12
C LEU A 154 13.73 -23.95 26.16
N ASN A 155 14.39 -25.10 26.03
CA ASN A 155 14.20 -26.24 26.93
C ASN A 155 14.74 -25.95 28.33
N ASN A 156 15.92 -25.33 28.42
CA ASN A 156 16.58 -24.98 29.68
C ASN A 156 16.09 -23.68 30.32
N ALA A 157 15.25 -22.91 29.63
CA ALA A 157 14.69 -21.67 30.18
C ALA A 157 13.75 -21.96 31.37
N PRO A 158 13.92 -21.26 32.52
CA PRO A 158 12.92 -21.25 33.58
C PRO A 158 11.56 -20.81 33.04
N ASP A 159 10.48 -21.42 33.52
CA ASP A 159 9.13 -21.15 33.01
C ASP A 159 8.71 -19.68 33.19
N ASP A 160 9.22 -19.00 34.22
CA ASP A 160 8.95 -17.59 34.51
C ASP A 160 9.82 -16.60 33.72
N SER A 161 10.87 -17.07 33.04
CA SER A 161 11.70 -16.25 32.16
C SER A 161 10.94 -15.83 30.89
N THR A 162 11.38 -14.78 30.20
CA THR A 162 10.75 -14.36 28.94
C THR A 162 10.73 -15.49 27.89
N LEU A 163 11.79 -16.30 27.84
CA LEU A 163 11.88 -17.42 26.91
C LEU A 163 10.94 -18.58 27.30
N GLY A 164 10.87 -18.90 28.60
CA GLY A 164 9.92 -19.89 29.13
C GLY A 164 8.46 -19.49 28.91
N LYS A 165 8.13 -18.21 29.12
CA LYS A 165 6.80 -17.64 28.84
C LYS A 165 6.44 -17.66 27.36
N MET A 166 7.38 -17.36 26.47
CA MET A 166 7.17 -17.47 25.02
C MET A 166 6.85 -18.91 24.61
N ARG A 167 7.60 -19.90 25.15
CA ARG A 167 7.33 -21.33 24.95
C ARG A 167 5.94 -21.72 25.46
N GLN A 168 5.63 -21.36 26.70
CA GLN A 168 4.33 -21.65 27.34
C GLN A 168 3.18 -21.05 26.54
N TRP A 169 3.28 -19.77 26.16
CA TRP A 169 2.28 -19.09 25.36
C TRP A 169 2.03 -19.81 24.03
N ALA A 170 3.10 -20.23 23.33
CA ALA A 170 2.96 -20.94 22.06
C ALA A 170 2.22 -22.27 22.24
N ALA A 171 2.53 -23.01 23.32
CA ALA A 171 1.86 -24.26 23.67
C ALA A 171 0.36 -24.05 23.96
N GLU A 172 0.03 -23.07 24.80
CA GLU A 172 -1.35 -22.72 25.18
C GLU A 172 -2.21 -22.29 23.99
N ASN A 173 -1.60 -21.69 22.96
CA ASN A 173 -2.30 -21.19 21.77
C ASN A 173 -2.19 -22.11 20.55
N ASN A 174 -1.68 -23.34 20.72
CA ASN A 174 -1.46 -24.31 19.63
C ASN A 174 -0.65 -23.73 18.44
N VAL A 175 0.34 -22.90 18.76
CA VAL A 175 1.30 -22.35 17.80
C VAL A 175 2.57 -23.21 17.84
N VAL A 176 3.00 -23.69 16.68
CA VAL A 176 4.27 -24.42 16.55
C VAL A 176 5.41 -23.42 16.68
N LEU A 177 6.37 -23.70 17.56
CA LEU A 177 7.60 -22.93 17.65
C LEU A 177 8.73 -23.69 16.95
N ALA A 178 9.34 -23.08 15.93
CA ALA A 178 10.39 -23.69 15.11
C ALA A 178 11.65 -22.80 15.05
N SER A 179 12.83 -23.40 15.22
CA SER A 179 14.10 -22.68 15.15
C SER A 179 14.58 -22.61 13.69
N ILE A 180 14.94 -21.40 13.23
CA ILE A 180 15.47 -21.17 11.89
C ILE A 180 16.78 -21.95 11.70
N ASP A 181 17.66 -21.91 12.70
CA ASP A 181 18.99 -22.52 12.63
C ASP A 181 18.95 -24.04 12.74
N GLU A 182 17.95 -24.58 13.44
CA GLU A 182 17.69 -26.02 13.46
C GLU A 182 17.21 -26.52 12.09
N VAL A 183 16.26 -25.83 11.44
CA VAL A 183 15.71 -26.30 10.16
C VAL A 183 16.65 -26.02 8.98
N TYR A 184 17.36 -24.89 8.99
CA TYR A 184 18.25 -24.47 7.88
C TYR A 184 19.74 -24.67 8.19
N GLY A 185 20.07 -25.55 9.14
CA GLY A 185 21.45 -25.96 9.43
C GLY A 185 21.97 -27.07 8.50
N GLY A 186 23.29 -27.27 8.49
CA GLY A 186 23.96 -28.28 7.68
C GLY A 186 23.58 -28.28 6.18
N ASN A 187 23.11 -29.42 5.66
CA ASN A 187 22.75 -29.57 4.25
C ASN A 187 21.45 -28.83 3.88
N ASN A 188 20.64 -28.41 4.85
CA ASN A 188 19.38 -27.70 4.63
C ASN A 188 19.52 -26.20 4.41
N LYS A 189 20.75 -25.68 4.27
CA LYS A 189 21.01 -24.24 4.17
C LYS A 189 20.06 -23.52 3.20
N MET A 190 19.63 -22.31 3.61
CA MET A 190 18.90 -21.38 2.75
C MET A 190 19.70 -21.08 1.47
N SER A 191 19.03 -20.83 0.35
CA SER A 191 19.71 -20.34 -0.86
C SER A 191 20.45 -19.02 -0.60
N ALA A 192 19.82 -18.10 0.13
CA ALA A 192 20.40 -16.83 0.53
C ALA A 192 20.96 -16.84 1.97
N HIS A 193 21.47 -17.99 2.46
CA HIS A 193 21.88 -18.15 3.87
C HIS A 193 22.89 -17.09 4.35
N HIS A 194 23.94 -16.84 3.58
CA HIS A 194 24.99 -15.87 3.94
C HIS A 194 24.45 -14.44 4.05
N ILE A 195 23.57 -14.03 3.12
CA ILE A 195 22.90 -12.73 3.15
C ILE A 195 21.97 -12.64 4.36
N CYS A 196 21.20 -13.71 4.62
CA CYS A 196 20.32 -13.77 5.77
C CYS A 196 21.09 -13.58 7.08
N LYS A 197 22.24 -14.27 7.25
CA LYS A 197 23.08 -14.15 8.45
C LYS A 197 23.72 -12.77 8.58
N LEU A 198 24.22 -12.23 7.47
CA LEU A 198 24.74 -10.86 7.42
C LEU A 198 23.70 -9.84 7.91
N GLU A 199 22.47 -9.93 7.41
CA GLU A 199 21.38 -9.03 7.79
C GLU A 199 20.86 -9.30 9.22
N GLN A 200 20.82 -10.56 9.66
CA GLN A 200 20.39 -10.92 11.01
C GLN A 200 21.32 -10.35 12.08
N ASN A 201 22.62 -10.29 11.78
CA ASN A 201 23.64 -9.69 12.64
C ASN A 201 23.50 -8.17 12.76
N LYS A 202 22.80 -7.53 11.82
CA LYS A 202 22.46 -6.11 11.90
C LYS A 202 21.18 -5.93 12.72
N SER A 203 21.21 -5.02 13.70
CA SER A 203 20.00 -4.65 14.45
C SER A 203 19.00 -3.85 13.60
N GLY A 204 17.75 -3.73 14.05
CA GLY A 204 16.75 -2.86 13.41
C GLY A 204 16.38 -3.31 12.00
N SER A 205 16.70 -2.49 11.00
CA SER A 205 16.37 -2.72 9.58
C SER A 205 17.03 -3.98 9.01
N GLY A 206 18.18 -4.39 9.55
CA GLY A 206 18.83 -5.65 9.18
C GLY A 206 17.98 -6.88 9.51
N ARG A 207 17.44 -6.95 10.73
CA ARG A 207 16.51 -8.02 11.11
C ARG A 207 15.26 -8.05 10.22
N ALA A 208 14.78 -6.88 9.77
CA ALA A 208 13.69 -6.82 8.81
C ALA A 208 14.10 -7.44 7.46
N ALA A 209 15.27 -7.09 6.93
CA ALA A 209 15.81 -7.69 5.70
C ALA A 209 16.06 -9.20 5.82
N ALA A 210 16.57 -9.67 6.96
CA ALA A 210 16.72 -11.09 7.24
C ALA A 210 15.35 -11.79 7.25
N SER A 211 14.33 -11.19 7.87
CA SER A 211 12.96 -11.74 7.87
C SER A 211 12.33 -11.76 6.46
N ASP A 212 12.67 -10.81 5.58
CA ASP A 212 12.26 -10.81 4.17
C ASP A 212 12.85 -12.01 3.40
N ILE A 213 14.08 -12.41 3.73
CA ILE A 213 14.72 -13.60 3.13
C ILE A 213 14.10 -14.88 3.70
N VAL A 214 14.01 -14.98 5.03
CA VAL A 214 13.47 -16.18 5.70
C VAL A 214 12.05 -16.48 5.25
N ARG A 215 11.17 -15.47 5.10
CA ARG A 215 9.79 -15.69 4.63
C ARG A 215 9.71 -16.29 3.22
N LEU A 216 10.66 -15.97 2.35
CA LEU A 216 10.72 -16.55 1.02
C LEU A 216 11.32 -17.95 1.05
N GLU A 217 12.35 -18.18 1.87
CA GLU A 217 12.96 -19.51 2.03
C GLU A 217 11.96 -20.51 2.61
N VAL A 218 11.14 -20.12 3.59
CA VAL A 218 10.08 -20.99 4.15
C VAL A 218 8.99 -21.29 3.13
N LEU A 219 8.54 -20.30 2.35
CA LEU A 219 7.57 -20.53 1.28
C LEU A 219 8.15 -21.42 0.16
N LYS A 220 9.43 -21.24 -0.19
CA LYS A 220 10.11 -22.11 -1.15
C LYS A 220 10.14 -23.55 -0.65
N ARG A 221 10.49 -23.75 0.62
CA ARG A 221 10.72 -25.09 1.21
C ARG A 221 9.43 -25.83 1.56
N PHE A 222 8.43 -25.12 2.08
CA PHE A 222 7.23 -25.70 2.69
C PHE A 222 5.92 -25.23 2.02
N GLY A 223 5.95 -24.17 1.21
CA GLY A 223 4.74 -23.54 0.68
C GLY A 223 3.93 -22.86 1.78
N GLY A 224 2.61 -22.75 1.56
CA GLY A 224 1.66 -22.22 2.55
C GLY A 224 1.51 -20.71 2.47
N MET A 225 1.16 -20.10 3.60
CA MET A 225 0.97 -18.66 3.75
C MET A 225 1.93 -18.08 4.76
N TYR A 226 2.73 -17.11 4.35
CA TYR A 226 3.43 -16.21 5.25
C TYR A 226 2.53 -15.03 5.63
N VAL A 227 2.58 -14.61 6.90
CA VAL A 227 2.01 -13.35 7.39
C VAL A 227 2.86 -12.80 8.53
N ASP A 228 3.15 -11.50 8.47
CA ASP A 228 3.76 -10.76 9.58
C ASP A 228 2.89 -10.95 10.84
N GLY A 229 3.50 -11.28 11.97
CA GLY A 229 2.71 -11.70 13.11
C GLY A 229 1.93 -10.60 13.81
N ASP A 230 2.19 -9.33 13.51
CA ASP A 230 1.36 -8.19 13.95
C ASP A 230 0.16 -7.93 13.01
N LYS A 231 -0.09 -8.81 12.03
CA LYS A 231 -1.20 -8.72 11.09
C LYS A 231 -2.22 -9.81 11.34
N ALA A 232 -3.42 -9.40 11.71
CA ALA A 232 -4.57 -10.28 11.76
C ALA A 232 -5.05 -10.63 10.34
N ILE A 233 -5.30 -11.92 10.13
CA ILE A 233 -6.05 -12.41 8.99
C ILE A 233 -7.55 -12.13 9.26
N GLN A 234 -8.22 -11.52 8.28
CA GLN A 234 -9.61 -11.06 8.40
C GLN A 234 -10.60 -11.96 7.68
N VAL A 235 -10.12 -12.81 6.78
CA VAL A 235 -10.93 -13.78 6.03
C VAL A 235 -10.35 -15.19 6.20
N PRO A 236 -11.16 -16.26 6.16
CA PRO A 236 -10.64 -17.62 6.27
C PRO A 236 -9.52 -17.89 5.25
N LEU A 237 -8.47 -18.60 5.68
CA LEU A 237 -7.30 -18.88 4.85
C LEU A 237 -7.64 -19.60 3.54
N ASP A 238 -8.62 -20.50 3.56
CA ASP A 238 -9.06 -21.21 2.35
C ASP A 238 -9.62 -20.26 1.28
N LYS A 239 -10.24 -19.13 1.68
CA LYS A 239 -10.68 -18.11 0.72
C LYS A 239 -9.52 -17.35 0.08
N ILE A 240 -8.42 -17.18 0.81
CA ILE A 240 -7.19 -16.62 0.26
C ILE A 240 -6.55 -17.63 -0.70
N THR A 241 -6.55 -18.91 -0.35
CA THR A 241 -6.07 -20.02 -1.19
C THR A 241 -6.83 -20.10 -2.51
N GLU A 242 -8.17 -20.11 -2.48
CA GLU A 242 -9.02 -20.09 -3.67
C GLU A 242 -8.71 -18.90 -4.59
N ALA A 243 -8.40 -17.73 -4.00
CA ALA A 243 -8.02 -16.55 -4.77
C ALA A 243 -6.60 -16.67 -5.36
N ALA A 244 -5.65 -17.20 -4.59
CA ALA A 244 -4.26 -17.39 -5.02
C ALA A 244 -4.14 -18.38 -6.19
N GLU A 245 -4.95 -19.45 -6.21
CA GLU A 245 -5.00 -20.39 -7.34
C GLU A 245 -5.47 -19.75 -8.65
N LYS A 246 -6.43 -18.84 -8.56
CA LYS A 246 -6.98 -18.11 -9.71
C LYS A 246 -5.99 -17.06 -10.22
N ASN A 247 -5.01 -16.67 -9.41
CA ASN A 247 -3.97 -15.75 -9.83
C ASN A 247 -3.02 -16.45 -10.79
N VAL A 248 -3.00 -15.94 -12.02
CA VAL A 248 -2.07 -16.36 -13.07
C VAL A 248 -1.06 -15.24 -13.28
N MET A 249 0.21 -15.55 -13.05
CA MET A 249 1.32 -14.61 -13.18
C MET A 249 2.23 -14.97 -14.34
N ARG A 250 2.94 -13.96 -14.85
CA ARG A 250 3.99 -14.11 -15.85
C ARG A 250 5.32 -13.82 -15.17
N VAL A 251 6.18 -14.82 -15.07
CA VAL A 251 7.50 -14.70 -14.42
C VAL A 251 8.58 -14.93 -15.45
N ILE A 252 9.62 -14.09 -15.43
CA ILE A 252 10.79 -14.23 -16.29
C ILE A 252 11.81 -15.09 -15.55
N VAL A 253 12.13 -16.27 -16.09
CA VAL A 253 13.07 -17.23 -15.49
C VAL A 253 14.16 -17.64 -16.47
N PRO A 254 15.36 -18.05 -16.01
CA PRO A 254 16.35 -18.66 -16.87
C PRO A 254 15.81 -19.92 -17.55
N GLN A 255 16.25 -20.24 -18.78
CA GLN A 255 15.82 -21.45 -19.51
C GLN A 255 15.95 -22.73 -18.66
N ALA A 256 16.99 -22.84 -17.85
CA ALA A 256 17.23 -23.99 -16.98
C ALA A 256 16.18 -24.15 -15.85
N LYS A 257 15.41 -23.09 -15.54
CA LYS A 257 14.41 -23.06 -14.46
C LYS A 257 12.96 -23.13 -14.96
N VAL A 258 12.73 -23.33 -16.26
CA VAL A 258 11.38 -23.45 -16.82
C VAL A 258 10.62 -24.63 -16.19
N GLY A 259 11.31 -25.75 -15.93
CA GLY A 259 10.70 -26.95 -15.36
C GLY A 259 9.53 -27.46 -16.20
N THR A 260 8.41 -27.77 -15.54
CA THR A 260 7.14 -28.20 -16.17
C THR A 260 6.17 -27.04 -16.45
N ASN A 261 6.57 -25.79 -16.20
CA ASN A 261 5.69 -24.64 -16.36
C ASN A 261 5.42 -24.33 -17.84
N THR A 262 4.23 -23.80 -18.13
CA THR A 262 3.87 -23.35 -19.48
C THR A 262 4.73 -22.14 -19.86
N VAL A 263 5.50 -22.28 -20.94
CA VAL A 263 6.24 -21.16 -21.54
C VAL A 263 5.26 -20.28 -22.31
N LEU A 264 5.32 -18.98 -22.06
CA LEU A 264 4.50 -17.96 -22.68
C LEU A 264 5.32 -17.15 -23.68
N GLU A 265 4.69 -16.70 -24.76
CA GLU A 265 5.27 -15.72 -25.67
C GLU A 265 5.41 -14.36 -24.97
N PRO A 266 6.52 -13.62 -25.18
CA PRO A 266 6.75 -12.35 -24.51
C PRO A 266 5.79 -11.26 -25.03
N GLU A 267 5.01 -10.67 -24.11
CA GLU A 267 4.02 -9.62 -24.37
C GLU A 267 4.63 -8.20 -24.34
N THR A 268 5.82 -8.05 -23.77
CA THR A 268 6.37 -6.75 -23.37
C THR A 268 7.80 -6.60 -23.89
N ASP A 269 8.26 -5.38 -24.14
CA ASP A 269 9.63 -5.16 -24.62
C ASP A 269 10.68 -5.68 -23.64
N ALA A 270 10.44 -5.53 -22.33
CA ALA A 270 11.30 -6.07 -21.29
C ALA A 270 11.30 -7.62 -21.27
N GLU A 271 10.14 -8.26 -21.48
CA GLU A 271 10.05 -9.71 -21.63
C GLU A 271 10.79 -10.19 -22.90
N ARG A 272 10.65 -9.46 -24.02
CA ARG A 272 11.34 -9.77 -25.28
C ARG A 272 12.84 -9.65 -25.12
N GLU A 273 13.32 -8.59 -24.50
CA GLU A 273 14.74 -8.38 -24.19
C GLU A 273 15.29 -9.49 -23.28
N ALA A 274 14.55 -9.85 -22.24
CA ALA A 274 14.94 -10.97 -21.39
C ALA A 274 15.01 -12.30 -22.15
N VAL A 275 14.03 -12.58 -23.03
CA VAL A 275 14.04 -13.77 -23.88
C VAL A 275 15.23 -13.78 -24.85
N LEU A 276 15.59 -12.64 -25.42
CA LEU A 276 16.81 -12.48 -26.24
C LEU A 276 18.08 -12.77 -25.43
N ASN A 277 18.08 -12.46 -24.14
CA ASN A 277 19.16 -12.75 -23.20
C ASN A 277 19.11 -14.19 -22.62
N GLY A 278 18.35 -15.11 -23.25
CA GLY A 278 18.31 -16.52 -22.86
C GLY A 278 17.32 -16.86 -21.74
N MET A 279 16.45 -15.93 -21.35
CA MET A 279 15.38 -16.18 -20.39
C MET A 279 14.12 -16.73 -21.09
N ARG A 280 13.13 -17.12 -20.28
CA ARG A 280 11.78 -17.49 -20.73
C ARG A 280 10.75 -16.83 -19.85
N VAL A 281 9.62 -16.48 -20.44
CA VAL A 281 8.43 -16.09 -19.68
C VAL A 281 7.64 -17.36 -19.40
N ILE A 282 7.32 -17.61 -18.14
CA ILE A 282 6.50 -18.76 -17.74
C ILE A 282 5.24 -18.30 -17.03
N GLU A 283 4.19 -19.12 -17.14
CA GLU A 283 3.00 -19.00 -16.33
C GLU A 283 3.26 -19.57 -14.93
N VAL A 284 2.97 -18.80 -13.88
CA VAL A 284 3.02 -19.26 -12.48
C VAL A 284 1.66 -19.08 -11.82
N ARG A 285 1.19 -20.13 -11.13
CA ARG A 285 -0.10 -20.18 -10.42
C ARG A 285 0.09 -20.33 -8.92
N GLY A 286 -0.95 -20.02 -8.16
CA GLY A 286 -0.99 -20.27 -6.71
C GLY A 286 -0.19 -19.27 -5.87
N PHE A 287 0.31 -18.18 -6.47
CA PHE A 287 1.01 -17.14 -5.73
C PHE A 287 0.12 -15.92 -5.52
N ALA A 288 0.11 -15.40 -4.29
CA ALA A 288 -0.51 -14.14 -3.96
C ALA A 288 0.32 -13.37 -2.93
N ALA A 289 0.28 -12.05 -2.98
CA ALA A 289 0.93 -11.16 -2.02
C ALA A 289 -0.09 -10.18 -1.42
N GLY A 290 0.20 -9.65 -0.23
CA GLY A 290 -0.65 -8.69 0.46
C GLY A 290 -0.99 -7.50 -0.43
N ASN A 291 -2.26 -7.09 -0.40
CA ASN A 291 -2.78 -5.97 -1.19
C ASN A 291 -2.92 -4.73 -0.32
N GLU A 292 -2.10 -3.71 -0.60
CA GLU A 292 -2.30 -2.39 -0.03
C GLU A 292 -2.50 -1.37 -1.16
N ASN A 293 -3.76 -0.98 -1.38
CA ASN A 293 -4.11 0.00 -2.42
C ASN A 293 -3.58 -0.40 -3.81
N ASN A 294 -3.78 -1.66 -4.19
CA ASN A 294 -3.26 -2.26 -5.43
C ASN A 294 -1.73 -2.27 -5.52
N ARG A 295 -1.04 -2.24 -4.38
CA ARG A 295 0.42 -2.42 -4.28
C ARG A 295 0.73 -3.73 -3.59
N TYR A 296 1.79 -4.37 -4.06
CA TYR A 296 2.38 -5.53 -3.45
C TYR A 296 2.94 -5.19 -2.07
N GLN A 297 2.57 -5.99 -1.09
CA GLN A 297 3.19 -6.00 0.24
C GLN A 297 3.73 -7.39 0.55
N ASN A 298 4.96 -7.44 1.05
CA ASN A 298 5.60 -8.70 1.45
C ASN A 298 5.28 -9.11 2.89
N CYS A 299 4.44 -8.34 3.60
CA CYS A 299 3.96 -8.65 4.95
C CYS A 299 2.91 -9.78 4.97
N ALA A 300 2.43 -10.20 3.79
CA ALA A 300 1.62 -11.39 3.62
C ALA A 300 1.90 -11.97 2.24
N MET A 301 2.14 -13.27 2.15
CA MET A 301 2.41 -13.97 0.90
C MET A 301 1.88 -15.39 0.97
N MET A 302 1.45 -15.94 -0.15
CA MET A 302 1.01 -17.31 -0.25
C MET A 302 1.60 -17.91 -1.51
N ALA A 303 2.10 -19.14 -1.42
CA ALA A 303 2.69 -19.84 -2.56
C ALA A 303 2.63 -21.37 -2.36
N PRO A 304 2.52 -22.17 -3.44
CA PRO A 304 2.82 -23.59 -3.37
C PRO A 304 4.31 -23.81 -3.08
N LYS A 305 4.64 -24.98 -2.52
CA LYS A 305 6.03 -25.39 -2.33
C LYS A 305 6.76 -25.37 -3.68
N GLY A 306 8.00 -24.86 -3.70
CA GLY A 306 8.81 -24.80 -4.92
C GLY A 306 8.28 -23.82 -5.97
N SER A 307 7.44 -22.85 -5.60
CA SER A 307 6.90 -21.86 -6.54
C SER A 307 8.03 -21.13 -7.30
N PRO A 308 8.04 -21.15 -8.65
CA PRO A 308 9.06 -20.45 -9.44
C PRO A 308 9.09 -18.94 -9.17
N ALA A 309 7.95 -18.34 -8.80
CA ALA A 309 7.90 -16.93 -8.42
C ALA A 309 8.74 -16.65 -7.17
N VAL A 310 8.61 -17.48 -6.13
CA VAL A 310 9.40 -17.33 -4.88
C VAL A 310 10.89 -17.52 -5.16
N GLU A 311 11.26 -18.51 -5.98
CA GLU A 311 12.66 -18.72 -6.36
C GLU A 311 13.24 -17.54 -7.13
N THR A 312 12.49 -16.98 -8.08
CA THR A 312 12.94 -15.83 -8.88
C THR A 312 13.11 -14.59 -8.00
N ILE A 313 12.23 -14.38 -7.02
CA ILE A 313 12.40 -13.29 -6.04
C ILE A 313 13.68 -13.50 -5.23
N LEU A 314 13.95 -14.72 -4.74
CA LEU A 314 15.19 -15.04 -4.00
C LEU A 314 16.46 -14.85 -4.85
N ASP A 315 16.42 -15.23 -6.13
CA ASP A 315 17.53 -14.95 -7.05
C ASP A 315 17.75 -13.45 -7.20
N ARG A 316 16.67 -12.68 -7.38
CA ARG A 316 16.75 -11.22 -7.52
C ARG A 316 17.30 -10.57 -6.26
N ILE A 317 16.94 -11.06 -5.07
CA ILE A 317 17.55 -10.62 -3.81
C ILE A 317 19.07 -10.85 -3.86
N GLN A 318 19.51 -12.07 -4.18
CA GLN A 318 20.94 -12.38 -4.25
C GLN A 318 21.67 -11.47 -5.26
N ASP A 319 21.07 -11.20 -6.42
CA ASP A 319 21.63 -10.29 -7.42
C ASP A 319 21.66 -8.83 -6.96
N ASN A 320 20.67 -8.40 -6.18
CA ASN A 320 20.68 -7.08 -5.57
C ASN A 320 21.84 -6.94 -4.57
N TYR A 321 22.22 -8.00 -3.84
CA TYR A 321 23.36 -7.97 -2.92
C TYR A 321 24.73 -8.01 -3.60
N LYS A 322 24.80 -8.40 -4.87
CA LYS A 322 26.01 -8.25 -5.70
C LYS A 322 26.22 -6.82 -6.18
N GLN A 323 25.16 -6.01 -6.15
CA GLN A 323 25.20 -4.61 -6.59
C GLN A 323 25.65 -3.69 -5.46
N ASP A 324 26.48 -2.71 -5.82
CA ASP A 324 26.77 -1.60 -4.93
C ASP A 324 25.52 -0.71 -4.73
N ARG A 325 25.57 0.18 -3.74
CA ARG A 325 24.45 1.06 -3.42
C ARG A 325 24.08 2.02 -4.56
N HIS A 326 25.04 2.47 -5.37
CA HIS A 326 24.78 3.37 -6.50
C HIS A 326 24.10 2.65 -7.65
N GLN A 327 24.46 1.40 -7.91
CA GLN A 327 23.84 0.55 -8.93
C GLN A 327 22.35 0.29 -8.62
N LEU A 328 21.99 0.15 -7.33
CA LEU A 328 20.59 0.04 -6.93
C LEU A 328 19.76 1.31 -7.25
N LYS A 329 20.39 2.50 -7.31
CA LYS A 329 19.68 3.77 -7.59
C LYS A 329 19.09 3.81 -9.01
N ASN A 330 19.73 3.14 -9.96
CA ASN A 330 19.30 3.13 -11.37
C ASN A 330 17.94 2.46 -11.57
N ASN A 331 17.41 1.76 -10.56
CA ASN A 331 16.06 1.18 -10.57
C ASN A 331 14.96 2.17 -10.16
N GLY A 332 15.25 3.48 -10.11
CA GLY A 332 14.25 4.53 -9.89
C GLY A 332 14.02 4.92 -8.44
N PHE A 333 14.94 4.58 -7.53
CA PHE A 333 14.89 4.98 -6.12
C PHE A 333 16.15 5.77 -5.75
N SER A 334 16.03 7.01 -5.28
CA SER A 334 17.16 7.75 -4.73
C SER A 334 17.50 7.22 -3.34
N VAL A 335 18.60 6.45 -3.24
CA VAL A 335 19.18 6.10 -1.94
C VAL A 335 20.09 7.27 -1.53
N ASP A 336 19.77 7.98 -0.45
CA ASP A 336 20.66 9.01 0.09
C ASP A 336 21.97 8.40 0.61
N GLU A 337 23.08 9.14 0.53
CA GLU A 337 24.45 8.63 0.75
C GLU A 337 24.83 8.39 2.23
N GLY A 338 23.89 8.45 3.18
CA GLY A 338 24.19 8.34 4.61
C GLY A 338 24.72 6.95 5.06
N ASP A 339 25.58 6.92 6.09
CA ASP A 339 26.33 5.74 6.57
C ASP A 339 25.52 4.52 7.07
N ARG A 340 24.18 4.60 7.14
CA ARG A 340 23.33 3.48 7.60
C ARG A 340 22.54 2.90 6.44
N ALA A 341 22.36 1.58 6.45
CA ALA A 341 21.42 0.90 5.55
C ALA A 341 20.05 1.55 5.71
N SER A 342 19.66 2.36 4.73
CA SER A 342 18.43 3.14 4.81
C SER A 342 17.25 2.21 4.65
N ARG A 343 16.08 2.66 5.11
CA ARG A 343 14.81 1.97 4.84
C ARG A 343 14.63 1.68 3.35
N VAL A 344 15.03 2.63 2.51
CA VAL A 344 14.97 2.50 1.05
C VAL A 344 15.86 1.36 0.56
N GLU A 345 17.03 1.17 1.16
CA GLU A 345 17.92 0.06 0.83
C GLU A 345 17.30 -1.30 1.15
N VAL A 346 16.67 -1.48 2.32
CA VAL A 346 15.97 -2.73 2.64
C VAL A 346 14.81 -2.98 1.67
N ILE A 347 13.99 -1.96 1.41
CA ILE A 347 12.87 -2.07 0.45
C ILE A 347 13.36 -2.51 -0.92
N THR A 348 14.44 -1.91 -1.41
CA THR A 348 15.02 -2.19 -2.74
C THR A 348 15.78 -3.50 -2.82
N ARG A 349 16.43 -3.95 -1.74
CA ARG A 349 17.22 -5.20 -1.73
C ARG A 349 16.39 -6.43 -1.45
N THR A 350 15.46 -6.38 -0.50
CA THR A 350 14.70 -7.56 0.00
C THR A 350 13.20 -7.35 0.11
N GLY A 351 12.74 -6.09 0.14
CA GLY A 351 11.37 -5.74 0.46
C GLY A 351 10.37 -5.82 -0.70
N PRO A 352 9.22 -5.15 -0.59
CA PRO A 352 8.12 -5.26 -1.55
C PRO A 352 8.45 -4.88 -3.00
N SER A 353 9.42 -3.98 -3.23
CA SER A 353 9.80 -3.62 -4.60
C SER A 353 10.44 -4.78 -5.34
N VAL A 354 11.19 -5.65 -4.66
CA VAL A 354 11.79 -6.83 -5.30
C VAL A 354 10.72 -7.75 -5.85
N MET A 355 9.66 -7.97 -5.06
CA MET A 355 8.52 -8.76 -5.51
C MET A 355 7.85 -8.12 -6.70
N ARG A 356 7.49 -6.83 -6.59
CA ARG A 356 6.84 -6.07 -7.68
C ARG A 356 7.66 -6.17 -8.97
N ASP A 357 8.96 -5.94 -8.89
CA ASP A 357 9.82 -5.90 -10.07
C ASP A 357 10.04 -7.30 -10.68
N THR A 358 9.81 -8.36 -9.91
CA THR A 358 10.01 -9.75 -10.34
C THR A 358 8.72 -10.42 -10.85
N VAL A 359 7.60 -10.28 -10.12
CA VAL A 359 6.37 -11.06 -10.39
C VAL A 359 5.31 -10.28 -11.17
N ASP A 360 5.39 -8.96 -11.17
CA ASP A 360 4.47 -8.10 -11.92
C ASP A 360 5.17 -6.80 -12.36
N PRO A 361 6.18 -6.90 -13.24
CA PRO A 361 6.92 -5.73 -13.71
C PRO A 361 6.02 -4.70 -14.40
N GLN A 362 4.82 -5.11 -14.83
CA GLN A 362 3.84 -4.26 -15.48
C GLN A 362 2.80 -3.63 -14.53
N ARG A 363 2.84 -3.96 -13.23
CA ARG A 363 1.92 -3.44 -12.20
C ARG A 363 0.44 -3.67 -12.54
N ARG A 364 0.11 -4.84 -13.09
CA ARG A 364 -1.26 -5.24 -13.43
C ARG A 364 -2.08 -5.64 -12.19
N GLY A 365 -1.48 -5.82 -11.01
CA GLY A 365 -2.16 -6.15 -9.76
C GLY A 365 -2.76 -7.55 -9.72
N LYS A 366 -2.31 -8.45 -10.61
CA LYS A 366 -2.92 -9.77 -10.85
C LYS A 366 -2.57 -10.84 -9.80
N ALA A 367 -1.62 -10.56 -8.92
CA ALA A 367 -1.18 -11.50 -7.89
C ALA A 367 -1.36 -10.96 -6.48
N LEU A 368 -2.41 -10.16 -6.31
CA LEU A 368 -2.76 -9.57 -5.03
C LEU A 368 -3.77 -10.47 -4.33
N MET A 369 -3.63 -10.60 -3.02
CA MET A 369 -4.66 -11.18 -2.17
C MET A 369 -5.94 -10.33 -2.25
N PRO A 370 -7.13 -10.89 -1.95
CA PRO A 370 -8.37 -10.12 -1.89
C PRO A 370 -8.20 -8.90 -0.97
N LEU A 371 -8.76 -7.76 -1.37
CA LEU A 371 -8.65 -6.53 -0.57
C LEU A 371 -9.25 -6.75 0.82
N GLY A 372 -8.53 -6.34 1.86
CA GLY A 372 -8.96 -6.51 3.25
C GLY A 372 -8.76 -7.92 3.83
N SER A 373 -8.27 -8.89 3.06
CA SER A 373 -8.00 -10.25 3.56
C SER A 373 -7.00 -10.30 4.71
N VAL A 374 -5.97 -9.46 4.64
CA VAL A 374 -4.98 -9.23 5.69
C VAL A 374 -4.92 -7.74 5.94
N ASN A 375 -4.84 -7.34 7.21
CA ASN A 375 -4.61 -5.94 7.54
C ASN A 375 -3.18 -5.52 7.15
N THR A 376 -2.99 -5.04 5.93
CA THR A 376 -1.70 -4.54 5.44
C THR A 376 -1.29 -3.24 6.10
N TYR A 377 -2.24 -2.51 6.71
CA TYR A 377 -1.99 -1.36 7.56
C TYR A 377 -1.52 -1.81 8.95
N THR A 378 -0.46 -1.23 9.48
CA THR A 378 -0.32 -1.15 10.94
C THR A 378 -0.43 0.32 11.29
N GLY A 379 -1.33 0.67 12.20
CA GLY A 379 -1.37 2.00 12.80
C GLY A 379 -0.14 2.29 13.68
N THR A 380 0.87 1.40 13.70
CA THR A 380 1.95 1.45 14.69
C THR A 380 3.37 1.15 14.21
N THR A 381 3.69 0.75 12.95
CA THR A 381 5.08 0.83 12.34
C THR A 381 5.31 0.07 11.00
N SER A 382 4.31 -0.18 10.16
CA SER A 382 4.49 -0.83 8.86
C SER A 382 4.73 0.26 7.86
N TRP A 383 6.01 0.36 7.49
CA TRP A 383 6.70 0.90 6.32
C TRP A 383 5.92 1.53 5.14
N THR A 384 4.73 2.10 5.35
CA THR A 384 4.00 2.90 4.38
C THR A 384 4.64 4.26 4.28
N GLY A 385 4.78 4.74 3.05
CA GLY A 385 5.45 5.99 2.70
C GLY A 385 4.66 7.23 3.07
N GLU A 386 4.09 7.29 4.27
CA GLU A 386 4.08 8.60 4.92
C GLU A 386 5.54 8.99 5.08
N LYS A 387 5.82 10.24 4.74
CA LYS A 387 7.08 10.93 5.02
C LYS A 387 7.27 11.02 6.54
N VAL A 388 7.46 9.88 7.19
CA VAL A 388 8.15 9.80 8.47
C VAL A 388 9.59 10.15 8.12
N PHE A 389 9.86 11.45 8.07
CA PHE A 389 11.21 12.00 7.98
C PHE A 389 11.94 11.63 9.28
N THR A 390 12.41 10.39 9.37
CA THR A 390 13.42 9.99 10.36
C THR A 390 14.76 10.56 9.93
N GLY A 391 14.90 11.88 9.84
CA GLY A 391 16.18 12.56 9.56
C GLY A 391 17.05 11.95 8.46
N GLU A 392 16.45 11.49 7.36
CA GLU A 392 17.19 10.85 6.26
C GLU A 392 17.75 11.86 5.26
N THR A 393 17.38 13.15 5.36
CA THR A 393 18.09 14.22 4.65
C THR A 393 19.45 14.41 5.30
N ASP A 394 20.51 14.10 4.57
CA ASP A 394 21.89 14.34 4.97
C ASP A 394 22.04 15.77 5.57
N PRO A 395 22.51 15.90 6.83
CA PRO A 395 22.77 17.20 7.45
C PRO A 395 23.64 18.11 6.59
N THR A 396 24.47 17.57 5.70
CA THR A 396 25.35 18.31 4.79
C THR A 396 24.59 18.93 3.62
N THR A 397 23.62 18.20 3.06
CA THR A 397 22.71 18.70 2.02
C THR A 397 21.75 19.76 2.58
N LEU A 398 21.30 19.59 3.84
CA LEU A 398 20.51 20.59 4.56
C LEU A 398 21.37 21.80 5.01
N ALA A 399 22.60 21.58 5.50
CA ALA A 399 23.56 22.62 5.86
C ALA A 399 23.95 23.48 4.66
N GLY A 400 24.03 22.89 3.46
CA GLY A 400 24.21 23.61 2.21
C GLY A 400 23.05 24.55 1.84
N ARG A 401 21.83 24.30 2.35
CA ARG A 401 20.64 25.14 2.15
C ARG A 401 20.35 26.11 3.30
N ILE A 402 20.82 25.82 4.51
CA ILE A 402 20.38 26.49 5.75
C ILE A 402 21.53 27.22 6.50
N GLY A 403 22.79 27.06 6.07
CA GLY A 403 23.94 27.63 6.79
C GLY A 403 24.34 26.78 8.01
N ASP A 404 25.41 27.18 8.72
CA ASP A 404 26.16 26.46 9.77
C ASP A 404 25.31 25.80 10.90
N LEU A 405 24.55 24.76 10.59
CA LEU A 405 23.87 23.94 11.59
C LEU A 405 24.89 23.03 12.29
N PRO A 406 24.87 22.91 13.63
CA PRO A 406 25.69 21.93 14.34
C PRO A 406 25.31 20.50 13.92
N THR A 407 26.30 19.61 13.82
CA THR A 407 26.05 18.19 13.54
C THR A 407 25.11 17.58 14.58
N PRO A 408 24.36 16.50 14.26
CA PRO A 408 23.49 15.84 15.23
C PRO A 408 24.22 15.40 16.52
N HIS A 409 25.50 15.04 16.41
CA HIS A 409 26.36 14.74 17.56
C HIS A 409 26.65 15.99 18.42
N ALA A 410 26.89 17.14 17.80
CA ALA A 410 27.06 18.41 18.51
C ALA A 410 25.75 18.86 19.19
N LEU A 411 24.59 18.67 18.53
CA LEU A 411 23.27 18.90 19.14
C LEU A 411 23.02 17.97 20.32
N HIS A 412 23.39 16.69 20.23
CA HIS A 412 23.27 15.74 21.34
C HIS A 412 24.15 16.13 22.54
N HIS A 413 25.40 16.55 22.28
CA HIS A 413 26.29 17.03 23.35
C HIS A 413 25.73 18.30 24.01
N ARG A 414 25.24 19.26 23.21
CA ARG A 414 24.58 20.48 23.72
C ARG A 414 23.33 20.16 24.53
N ALA A 415 22.49 19.23 24.07
CA ALA A 415 21.33 18.74 24.83
C ALA A 415 21.73 18.10 26.16
N GLY A 416 22.84 17.36 26.18
CA GLY A 416 23.41 16.81 27.41
C GLY A 416 23.80 17.89 28.41
N VAL A 417 24.50 18.94 27.98
CA VAL A 417 24.92 20.06 28.84
C VAL A 417 23.70 20.86 29.29
N ALA A 418 22.80 21.22 28.38
CA ALA A 418 21.62 22.02 28.65
C ALA A 418 20.67 21.35 29.67
N ALA A 419 20.52 20.02 29.58
CA ALA A 419 19.66 19.25 30.48
C ALA A 419 20.24 19.10 31.90
N THR A 420 21.55 19.30 32.11
CA THR A 420 22.15 19.30 33.45
C THR A 420 21.90 20.60 34.22
N GLN A 421 21.48 21.66 33.53
CA GLN A 421 21.05 22.92 34.11
C GLN A 421 19.60 23.18 33.69
N PRO A 422 18.62 22.39 34.18
CA PRO A 422 17.23 22.60 33.81
C PRO A 422 16.85 24.04 34.17
N PRO A 423 16.06 24.71 33.30
CA PRO A 423 15.59 26.05 33.60
C PRO A 423 14.88 26.06 34.96
N ARG A 424 15.05 27.15 35.72
CA ARG A 424 14.37 27.31 37.02
C ARG A 424 12.87 27.39 36.77
N LEU A 425 12.14 26.28 36.93
CA LEU A 425 10.68 26.33 36.80
C LEU A 425 10.12 26.97 38.09
N PRO A 426 9.20 27.94 37.99
CA PRO A 426 8.69 28.71 39.14
C PRO A 426 7.89 27.90 40.17
N GLN A 427 7.71 26.59 39.98
CA GLN A 427 7.02 25.67 40.90
C GLN A 427 7.90 24.51 41.43
N VAL A 428 9.24 24.57 41.27
CA VAL A 428 10.15 23.45 41.58
C VAL A 428 10.42 23.25 43.08
N ASP A 429 10.08 24.21 43.92
CA ASP A 429 10.38 24.13 45.34
C ASP A 429 9.56 23.04 46.06
N ALA A 430 8.50 22.52 45.42
CA ALA A 430 7.64 21.45 45.94
C ALA A 430 7.90 20.03 45.37
N ILE A 431 8.79 19.86 44.39
CA ILE A 431 9.05 18.53 43.78
C ILE A 431 10.23 17.83 44.45
N SER A 432 10.08 16.52 44.70
CA SER A 432 11.14 15.68 45.26
C SER A 432 12.39 15.63 44.37
N ASP A 433 13.56 15.38 44.95
CA ASP A 433 14.81 15.24 44.18
C ASP A 433 14.77 14.05 43.21
N GLU A 434 14.00 13.01 43.53
CA GLU A 434 13.73 11.89 42.63
C GLU A 434 12.95 12.35 41.39
N SER A 435 11.87 13.11 41.59
CA SER A 435 11.08 13.70 40.50
C SER A 435 11.91 14.64 39.62
N ARG A 436 12.78 15.47 40.23
CA ARG A 436 13.70 16.34 39.48
C ARG A 436 14.63 15.53 38.59
N THR A 437 15.16 14.41 39.08
CA THR A 437 16.03 13.51 38.31
C THR A 437 15.28 12.84 37.16
N LYS A 438 14.05 12.38 37.40
CA LYS A 438 13.18 11.80 36.36
C LYS A 438 12.86 12.82 35.26
N ILE A 439 12.45 14.04 35.64
CA ILE A 439 12.18 15.14 34.71
C ILE A 439 13.42 15.49 33.90
N ALA A 440 14.59 15.68 34.53
CA ALA A 440 15.82 16.03 33.81
C ALA A 440 16.23 14.96 32.79
N ASN A 441 16.10 13.67 33.15
CA ASN A 441 16.36 12.56 32.24
C ASN A 441 15.36 12.52 31.07
N ALA A 442 14.09 12.79 31.34
CA ALA A 442 13.07 12.89 30.30
C ALA A 442 13.36 14.07 29.36
N VAL A 443 13.65 15.26 29.88
CA VAL A 443 14.03 16.46 29.10
C VAL A 443 15.23 16.17 28.20
N LYS A 444 16.30 15.56 28.73
CA LYS A 444 17.47 15.19 27.93
C LYS A 444 17.12 14.29 26.74
N LYS A 445 16.31 13.26 26.98
CA LYS A 445 15.87 12.32 25.93
C LYS A 445 14.93 13.01 24.94
N SER A 446 14.02 13.84 25.42
CA SER A 446 13.08 14.61 24.62
C SER A 446 13.76 15.62 23.69
N VAL A 447 14.68 16.45 24.21
CA VAL A 447 15.47 17.39 23.39
C VAL A 447 16.29 16.64 22.35
N THR A 448 16.87 15.49 22.73
CA THR A 448 17.61 14.63 21.80
C THR A 448 16.69 14.14 20.69
N ALA A 449 15.57 13.51 21.03
CA ALA A 449 14.58 13.01 20.06
C ALA A 449 14.12 14.11 19.11
N LEU A 450 13.73 15.27 19.65
CA LEU A 450 13.25 16.40 18.86
C LEU A 450 14.33 16.97 17.93
N SER A 451 15.58 17.06 18.37
CA SER A 451 16.69 17.52 17.53
C SER A 451 16.91 16.64 16.29
N TYR A 452 16.54 15.36 16.35
CA TYR A 452 16.59 14.44 15.21
C TYR A 452 15.34 14.50 14.31
N THR A 453 14.25 15.12 14.76
CA THR A 453 12.94 15.11 14.07
C THR A 453 12.55 16.46 13.47
N ILE A 454 13.38 17.48 13.62
CA ILE A 454 13.23 18.83 13.02
C ILE A 454 13.63 18.96 11.52
N PRO A 455 13.99 17.92 10.72
CA PRO A 455 14.49 18.16 9.36
C PRO A 455 13.42 18.18 8.26
N ASN A 456 12.11 18.25 8.56
CA ASN A 456 11.16 18.32 7.45
C ASN A 456 11.18 19.71 6.79
N GLU A 457 10.96 19.77 5.47
CA GLU A 457 10.99 21.01 4.66
C GLU A 457 9.97 22.08 5.11
N MET A 458 9.12 21.74 6.08
CA MET A 458 8.02 22.58 6.57
C MET A 458 8.26 23.11 7.98
N GLY A 459 9.42 22.85 8.59
CA GLY A 459 9.76 23.38 9.92
C GLY A 459 8.85 22.87 11.04
N ARG A 460 8.29 21.66 10.90
CA ARG A 460 7.37 21.07 11.87
C ARG A 460 8.12 20.33 12.98
N LEU A 461 7.94 20.79 14.21
CA LEU A 461 8.39 20.12 15.42
C LEU A 461 7.28 19.20 15.96
N ASP A 462 7.41 17.88 15.76
CA ASP A 462 6.43 16.90 16.22
C ASP A 462 6.71 16.41 17.65
N MET A 463 5.93 16.90 18.61
CA MET A 463 6.07 16.56 20.03
C MET A 463 5.57 15.14 20.35
N ASN A 464 4.95 14.41 19.41
CA ASN A 464 4.62 13.00 19.66
C ASN A 464 5.88 12.14 19.87
N HIS A 465 7.03 12.56 19.33
CA HIS A 465 8.30 11.85 19.50
C HIS A 465 8.81 11.83 20.95
N ILE A 466 8.32 12.73 21.81
CA ILE A 466 8.75 12.75 23.21
C ILE A 466 7.88 11.87 24.12
N LYS A 467 6.72 11.39 23.66
CA LYS A 467 5.82 10.52 24.45
C LYS A 467 6.51 9.33 25.12
N PRO A 468 7.36 8.53 24.42
CA PRO A 468 8.00 7.38 25.05
C PRO A 468 8.94 7.79 26.20
N HIS A 469 9.44 9.02 26.19
CA HIS A 469 10.32 9.55 27.21
C HIS A 469 9.58 10.12 28.42
N LEU A 470 8.27 10.36 28.29
CA LEU A 470 7.38 10.89 29.33
C LEU A 470 6.53 9.80 30.02
N ALA A 471 6.49 8.58 29.48
CA ALA A 471 5.58 7.52 29.91
C ALA A 471 5.69 7.13 31.40
N ASN A 472 6.87 7.33 32.02
CA ASN A 472 7.12 6.98 33.42
C ASN A 472 6.97 8.17 34.39
N LEU A 473 6.49 9.31 33.89
CA LEU A 473 6.26 10.52 34.67
C LEU A 473 4.77 10.64 35.03
N THR A 474 4.48 11.19 36.21
CA THR A 474 3.13 11.63 36.56
C THR A 474 2.67 12.75 35.64
N PRO A 475 1.35 13.00 35.46
CA PRO A 475 0.86 14.08 34.59
C PRO A 475 1.46 15.47 34.89
N GLN A 476 1.72 15.79 36.15
CA GLN A 476 2.38 17.03 36.55
C GLN A 476 3.87 17.05 36.13
N GLU A 477 4.60 15.95 36.35
CA GLU A 477 5.99 15.81 35.89
C GLU A 477 6.09 15.84 34.36
N GLN A 478 5.10 15.30 33.64
CA GLN A 478 5.00 15.39 32.17
C GLN A 478 4.88 16.85 31.71
N GLN A 479 3.97 17.63 32.30
CA GLN A 479 3.82 19.06 32.00
C GLN A 479 5.13 19.82 32.20
N LEU A 480 5.81 19.61 33.34
CA LEU A 480 7.09 20.23 33.65
C LEU A 480 8.19 19.81 32.69
N ALA A 481 8.25 18.52 32.32
CA ALA A 481 9.21 18.01 31.35
C ALA A 481 8.98 18.57 29.95
N ILE A 482 7.72 18.71 29.51
CA ILE A 482 7.37 19.34 28.22
C ILE A 482 7.80 20.81 28.23
N HIS A 483 7.45 21.55 29.28
CA HIS A 483 7.83 22.95 29.44
C HIS A 483 9.36 23.15 29.40
N ALA A 484 10.09 22.37 30.21
CA ALA A 484 11.54 22.43 30.27
C ALA A 484 12.21 22.00 28.95
N THR A 485 11.63 21.06 28.22
CA THR A 485 12.10 20.66 26.88
C THR A 485 12.01 21.84 25.90
N LEU A 486 10.87 22.54 25.86
CA LEU A 486 10.66 23.70 24.98
C LEU A 486 11.54 24.90 25.39
N GLN A 487 11.67 25.15 26.70
CA GLN A 487 12.61 26.16 27.22
C GLN A 487 14.06 25.84 26.84
N THR A 488 14.44 24.57 26.81
CA THR A 488 15.77 24.16 26.39
C THR A 488 15.98 24.40 24.90
N LEU A 489 15.00 24.05 24.06
CA LEU A 489 15.06 24.30 22.60
C LEU A 489 15.07 25.79 22.24
N ALA A 490 14.53 26.66 23.10
CA ALA A 490 14.54 28.11 22.91
C ALA A 490 15.86 28.80 23.29
N ARG A 491 16.82 28.09 23.90
CA ARG A 491 18.11 28.68 24.29
C ARG A 491 18.96 29.00 23.06
N ASP A 492 19.83 29.99 23.19
CA ASP A 492 20.73 30.43 22.11
C ASP A 492 21.57 29.31 21.51
N GLU A 493 21.95 28.32 22.32
CA GLU A 493 22.72 27.15 21.91
C GLU A 493 21.98 26.24 20.90
N PHE A 494 20.66 26.39 20.81
CA PHE A 494 19.76 25.73 19.86
C PHE A 494 19.21 26.68 18.79
N ASN A 495 19.72 27.89 18.61
CA ASN A 495 19.20 28.86 17.62
C ASN A 495 19.09 28.31 16.19
N GLY A 496 20.00 27.40 15.78
CA GLY A 496 19.91 26.72 14.49
C GLY A 496 18.67 25.80 14.37
N VAL A 497 18.29 25.15 15.47
CA VAL A 497 17.09 24.32 15.54
C VAL A 497 15.85 25.20 15.71
N ASN A 498 15.89 26.18 16.61
CA ASN A 498 14.81 27.13 16.86
C ASN A 498 14.41 27.90 15.59
N GLY A 499 15.39 28.35 14.80
CA GLY A 499 15.17 29.03 13.53
C GLY A 499 14.51 28.16 12.46
N LEU A 500 14.44 26.84 12.65
CA LEU A 500 13.74 25.93 11.74
C LEU A 500 12.32 25.61 12.18
N VAL A 501 11.97 25.86 13.43
CA VAL A 501 10.64 25.52 13.94
C VAL A 501 9.66 26.62 13.56
N THR A 502 8.92 26.39 12.48
CA THR A 502 7.78 27.23 12.06
C THR A 502 6.47 26.73 12.61
N THR A 503 6.41 25.47 13.04
CA THR A 503 5.20 24.81 13.55
C THR A 503 5.50 23.88 14.70
N LEU A 504 4.56 23.78 15.65
CA LEU A 504 4.57 22.77 16.70
C LEU A 504 3.36 21.83 16.59
N ARG A 505 3.57 20.51 16.43
CA ARG A 505 2.50 19.52 16.58
C ARG A 505 2.48 19.03 18.03
N LEU A 506 1.52 19.54 18.81
CA LEU A 506 1.36 19.17 20.21
C LEU A 506 0.61 17.84 20.35
N PRO A 507 1.01 16.96 21.29
CA PRO A 507 0.39 15.65 21.46
C PRO A 507 -1.01 15.81 22.07
N LYS A 508 -2.03 15.18 21.48
CA LYS A 508 -3.45 15.28 21.92
C LYS A 508 -3.69 14.80 23.36
N ASP A 509 -2.93 13.80 23.77
CA ASP A 509 -3.03 13.03 25.00
C ASP A 509 -2.05 13.48 26.10
N LEU A 510 -1.12 14.38 25.78
CA LEU A 510 -0.19 14.90 26.77
C LEU A 510 -0.70 16.23 27.34
N PRO A 511 -0.74 16.37 28.68
CA PRO A 511 -1.15 17.61 29.29
C PRO A 511 -0.09 18.69 29.04
N VAL A 512 -0.47 19.79 28.39
CA VAL A 512 0.39 20.96 28.15
C VAL A 512 -0.05 22.09 29.07
N SER A 513 0.80 22.51 30.01
CA SER A 513 0.43 23.57 30.96
C SER A 513 0.12 24.90 30.25
N ARG A 514 -0.71 25.75 30.88
CA ARG A 514 -0.99 27.09 30.34
C ARG A 514 0.29 27.92 30.23
N GLU A 515 1.18 27.76 31.19
CA GLU A 515 2.51 28.37 31.23
C GLU A 515 3.36 27.94 30.02
N THR A 516 3.26 26.68 29.58
CA THR A 516 3.92 26.21 28.35
C THR A 516 3.35 26.88 27.12
N LEU A 517 2.04 27.08 27.05
CA LEU A 517 1.40 27.72 25.91
C LEU A 517 1.70 29.22 25.87
N ASP A 518 1.70 29.90 27.02
CA ASP A 518 2.14 31.29 27.15
C ASP A 518 3.62 31.44 26.76
N PHE A 519 4.48 30.51 27.17
CA PHE A 519 5.88 30.46 26.74
C PHE A 519 6.01 30.38 25.21
N LEU A 520 5.20 29.57 24.54
CA LEU A 520 5.21 29.48 23.08
C LEU A 520 4.68 30.78 22.42
N ARG A 521 3.63 31.38 22.99
CA ARG A 521 3.00 32.62 22.48
C ARG A 521 3.95 33.80 22.55
N ASP A 522 4.76 33.89 23.60
CA ASP A 522 5.66 35.02 23.83
C ASP A 522 6.90 35.02 22.88
N GLY A 523 6.88 34.19 21.82
CA GLY A 523 7.89 34.22 20.76
C GLY A 523 9.23 33.58 21.13
N ASN A 524 9.26 32.75 22.18
CA ASN A 524 10.49 32.09 22.62
C ASN A 524 11.02 31.07 21.60
N LEU A 525 10.16 30.60 20.69
CA LEU A 525 10.58 29.93 19.47
C LEU A 525 10.45 30.91 18.29
N ALA A 526 11.57 31.44 17.81
CA ALA A 526 11.64 32.70 17.05
C ALA A 526 10.82 32.71 15.75
N ASN A 527 10.62 31.54 15.14
CA ASN A 527 9.90 31.39 13.88
C ASN A 527 8.55 30.67 14.02
N LEU A 528 8.12 30.34 15.23
CA LEU A 528 6.89 29.60 15.47
C LEU A 528 5.67 30.47 15.16
N GLU A 529 4.90 30.09 14.14
CA GLU A 529 3.62 30.74 13.82
C GLU A 529 2.49 30.11 14.64
N LEU A 530 2.37 30.55 15.90
CA LEU A 530 1.44 29.96 16.86
C LEU A 530 -0.03 30.22 16.50
N ASP A 531 -0.36 31.41 16.01
CA ASP A 531 -1.70 31.90 15.66
C ASP A 531 -2.23 31.39 14.31
N LYS A 532 -1.39 30.67 13.57
CA LYS A 532 -1.67 30.18 12.22
C LYS A 532 -1.63 28.66 12.18
N PHE A 533 -0.47 28.12 11.78
CA PHE A 533 -0.35 26.70 11.43
C PHE A 533 -0.50 25.80 12.65
N THR A 534 -0.08 26.26 13.84
CA THR A 534 -0.22 25.49 15.08
C THR A 534 -1.69 25.31 15.50
N VAL A 535 -2.54 26.33 15.31
CA VAL A 535 -4.00 26.21 15.56
C VAL A 535 -4.64 25.21 14.61
N GLN A 536 -4.21 25.19 13.35
CA GLN A 536 -4.74 24.28 12.35
C GLN A 536 -4.28 22.84 12.57
N GLU A 537 -3.01 22.61 12.90
CA GLU A 537 -2.52 21.31 13.34
C GLU A 537 -3.24 20.84 14.62
N ALA A 538 -3.49 21.74 15.59
CA ALA A 538 -4.27 21.40 16.77
C ALA A 538 -5.71 20.99 16.42
N ALA A 539 -6.34 21.64 15.44
CA ALA A 539 -7.65 21.26 14.93
C ALA A 539 -7.59 19.91 14.19
N LEU A 540 -6.59 19.71 13.33
CA LEU A 540 -6.31 18.49 12.59
C LEU A 540 -6.06 17.27 13.49
N GLU A 541 -5.46 17.47 14.65
CA GLU A 541 -5.19 16.41 15.63
C GLU A 541 -6.28 16.29 16.71
N GLY A 542 -7.21 17.25 16.77
CA GLY A 542 -8.21 17.33 17.83
C GLY A 542 -7.62 17.64 19.20
N ASN A 543 -6.55 18.44 19.26
CA ASN A 543 -5.93 18.91 20.49
C ASN A 543 -6.80 19.98 21.17
N MET A 544 -7.80 19.52 21.92
CA MET A 544 -8.78 20.37 22.61
C MET A 544 -8.16 21.35 23.61
N GLN A 545 -7.02 20.99 24.21
CA GLN A 545 -6.35 21.86 25.16
C GLN A 545 -5.79 23.10 24.46
N PHE A 546 -5.15 22.91 23.31
CA PHE A 546 -4.62 24.01 22.53
C PHE A 546 -5.73 24.87 21.91
N LEU A 547 -6.80 24.26 21.38
CA LEU A 547 -7.94 25.00 20.84
C LEU A 547 -8.61 25.90 21.91
N ARG A 548 -8.70 25.42 23.16
CA ARG A 548 -9.17 26.23 24.28
C ARG A 548 -8.27 27.41 24.60
N TYR A 549 -6.97 27.16 24.63
CA TYR A 549 -5.99 28.22 24.82
C TYR A 549 -6.04 29.25 23.68
N ALA A 550 -6.15 28.80 22.44
CA ALA A 550 -6.26 29.65 21.26
C ALA A 550 -7.48 30.57 21.34
N LYS A 551 -8.65 30.05 21.76
CA LYS A 551 -9.84 30.87 22.04
C LYS A 551 -9.57 31.91 23.13
N ASP A 552 -9.05 31.50 24.27
CA ASP A 552 -8.85 32.37 25.44
C ASP A 552 -7.86 33.51 25.16
N ASN A 553 -7.07 33.41 24.08
CA ASN A 553 -6.10 34.40 23.64
C ASN A 553 -6.46 35.07 22.30
N GLY A 554 -7.71 34.95 21.83
CA GLY A 554 -8.20 35.63 20.61
C GLY A 554 -7.64 35.08 19.28
N MET A 555 -6.96 33.92 19.29
CA MET A 555 -6.41 33.30 18.07
C MET A 555 -7.49 32.63 17.20
N LEU A 556 -8.72 32.47 17.72
CA LEU A 556 -9.87 31.87 17.02
C LEU A 556 -10.98 32.90 16.72
N ASP A 557 -10.67 34.20 16.85
CA ASP A 557 -11.62 35.28 16.56
C ASP A 557 -11.97 35.34 15.06
N ASP A 558 -11.05 34.94 14.19
CA ASP A 558 -11.27 34.74 12.76
C ASP A 558 -10.92 33.31 12.33
N LEU A 559 -11.96 32.48 12.16
CA LEU A 559 -11.80 31.09 11.72
C LEU A 559 -11.47 30.96 10.24
N SER A 560 -11.53 32.06 9.47
CA SER A 560 -11.19 32.06 8.04
C SER A 560 -9.70 32.26 7.77
N VAL A 561 -8.89 32.49 8.81
CA VAL A 561 -7.44 32.64 8.70
C VAL A 561 -6.86 31.36 8.08
N GLN A 562 -6.30 31.57 6.91
CA GLN A 562 -5.74 30.58 6.02
C GLN A 562 -4.21 30.57 6.15
N THR A 563 -3.59 29.39 6.19
CA THR A 563 -2.12 29.30 6.15
C THR A 563 -1.65 28.92 4.77
N SER A 564 -0.63 29.59 4.26
CA SER A 564 -0.04 29.22 2.96
C SER A 564 0.75 27.91 3.02
N GLN A 565 0.96 27.35 4.22
CA GLN A 565 1.72 26.13 4.44
C GLN A 565 0.80 24.90 4.35
N ARG A 566 1.35 23.79 3.85
CA ARG A 566 0.61 22.54 3.66
C ARG A 566 0.48 21.81 4.98
N LEU A 567 -0.74 21.52 5.43
CA LEU A 567 -0.97 20.57 6.52
C LEU A 567 -0.76 19.15 6.00
N ASP A 568 0.12 18.38 6.65
CA ASP A 568 0.25 16.94 6.41
C ASP A 568 -0.91 16.24 7.12
N GLY A 569 -2.09 16.28 6.50
CA GLY A 569 -3.18 15.38 6.87
C GLY A 569 -2.71 13.94 6.61
N GLY A 570 -2.48 13.18 7.68
CA GLY A 570 -2.18 11.75 7.61
C GLY A 570 -3.08 11.07 6.57
N SER A 571 -2.45 10.33 5.67
CA SER A 571 -2.94 9.83 4.39
C SER A 571 -4.33 9.17 4.39
N SER A 572 -5.08 9.28 3.27
CA SER A 572 -5.72 8.14 2.55
C SER A 572 -6.91 8.50 1.64
N GLN A 573 -7.57 9.65 1.82
CA GLN A 573 -8.77 10.02 1.03
C GLN A 573 -8.52 11.15 0.03
N GLY A 574 -7.64 10.96 -0.97
CA GLY A 574 -7.60 11.80 -2.19
C GLY A 574 -7.70 13.32 -2.01
N GLY A 575 -7.24 13.88 -0.88
CA GLY A 575 -7.49 15.27 -0.53
C GLY A 575 -6.82 16.22 -1.53
N PRO A 576 -7.45 17.38 -1.81
CA PRO A 576 -6.93 18.32 -2.80
C PRO A 576 -5.49 18.71 -2.48
N GLN A 577 -4.58 18.39 -3.40
CA GLN A 577 -3.17 18.78 -3.27
C GLN A 577 -3.04 20.30 -3.46
N GLY A 578 -2.74 21.03 -2.37
CA GLY A 578 -2.21 22.39 -2.43
C GLY A 578 -3.14 23.56 -2.06
N GLY A 579 -4.25 23.31 -1.37
CA GLY A 579 -5.09 24.39 -0.82
C GLY A 579 -4.59 24.88 0.55
N SER A 580 -4.68 26.19 0.77
CA SER A 580 -4.62 26.78 2.11
C SER A 580 -5.85 26.33 2.90
N LEU A 581 -5.64 25.61 3.99
CA LEU A 581 -6.72 25.14 4.86
C LEU A 581 -6.96 26.19 5.93
N ASP A 582 -8.20 26.35 6.35
CA ASP A 582 -8.53 27.06 7.59
C ASP A 582 -8.73 26.08 8.77
N VAL A 583 -8.97 26.61 9.97
CA VAL A 583 -9.04 25.81 11.20
C VAL A 583 -10.21 24.81 11.16
N VAL A 584 -11.33 25.18 10.54
CA VAL A 584 -12.51 24.32 10.42
C VAL A 584 -12.24 23.20 9.42
N GLU A 585 -11.67 23.53 8.26
CA GLU A 585 -11.27 22.54 7.27
C GLU A 585 -10.22 21.55 7.82
N ALA A 586 -9.27 22.03 8.63
CA ALA A 586 -8.28 21.18 9.26
C ALA A 586 -8.91 20.16 10.23
N ALA A 587 -9.85 20.60 11.08
CA ALA A 587 -10.56 19.68 11.97
C ALA A 587 -11.42 18.64 11.21
N ILE A 588 -11.99 19.02 10.06
CA ILE A 588 -12.73 18.10 9.17
C ILE A 588 -11.78 17.08 8.56
N ILE A 589 -10.63 17.52 8.01
CA ILE A 589 -9.66 16.58 7.44
C ILE A 589 -9.16 15.60 8.52
N GLY A 590 -8.98 16.06 9.74
CA GLY A 590 -8.58 15.24 10.88
C GLY A 590 -9.66 14.30 11.42
N GLY A 591 -10.92 14.49 11.02
CA GLY A 591 -12.05 13.73 11.56
C GLY A 591 -12.31 13.94 13.05
N ASN A 592 -11.91 15.09 13.60
CA ASN A 592 -12.00 15.35 15.04
C ASN A 592 -13.33 16.01 15.42
N ARG A 593 -14.33 15.17 15.71
CA ARG A 593 -15.67 15.61 16.16
C ARG A 593 -15.62 16.63 17.30
N ASP A 594 -14.83 16.38 18.35
CA ASP A 594 -14.76 17.27 19.52
C ASP A 594 -14.22 18.66 19.16
N ALA A 595 -13.26 18.72 18.23
CA ALA A 595 -12.73 19.98 17.75
C ALA A 595 -13.79 20.74 16.96
N ILE A 596 -14.54 20.06 16.09
CA ILE A 596 -15.64 20.67 15.34
C ILE A 596 -16.74 21.17 16.27
N GLN A 597 -17.18 20.36 17.23
CA GLN A 597 -18.21 20.76 18.20
C GLN A 597 -17.75 21.96 19.04
N TYR A 598 -16.47 22.03 19.39
CA TYR A 598 -15.93 23.16 20.12
C TYR A 598 -15.84 24.41 19.25
N LEU A 599 -15.28 24.30 18.04
CA LEU A 599 -15.19 25.39 17.08
C LEU A 599 -16.59 25.92 16.77
N SER A 600 -17.58 25.04 16.67
CA SER A 600 -18.96 25.39 16.37
C SER A 600 -19.68 26.14 17.49
N SER A 601 -19.17 26.06 18.72
CA SER A 601 -19.63 26.88 19.86
C SER A 601 -19.10 28.32 19.83
N LEU A 602 -18.13 28.64 18.96
CA LEU A 602 -17.53 29.97 18.90
C LEU A 602 -18.45 30.96 18.15
N PRO A 603 -18.54 32.23 18.60
CA PRO A 603 -19.32 33.25 17.88
C PRO A 603 -18.88 33.44 16.42
N SER A 604 -17.58 33.37 16.14
CA SER A 604 -16.97 33.47 14.82
C SER A 604 -17.40 32.34 13.86
N PHE A 605 -17.80 31.20 14.40
CA PHE A 605 -18.30 30.07 13.61
C PHE A 605 -19.65 30.35 12.97
N ARG A 606 -20.53 31.11 13.64
CA ARG A 606 -21.86 31.46 13.10
C ARG A 606 -21.77 32.24 11.78
N THR A 607 -20.68 32.98 11.61
CA THR A 607 -20.38 33.78 10.41
C THR A 607 -19.37 33.10 9.48
N TYR A 608 -19.03 31.83 9.71
CA TYR A 608 -18.04 31.11 8.90
C TYR A 608 -18.55 30.94 7.45
N PRO A 609 -17.90 31.58 6.46
CA PRO A 609 -18.47 31.73 5.12
C PRO A 609 -18.47 30.44 4.29
N LYS A 610 -17.64 29.44 4.67
CA LYS A 610 -17.49 28.17 3.94
C LYS A 610 -18.19 27.00 4.63
N ILE A 611 -19.21 27.25 5.45
CA ILE A 611 -19.87 26.16 6.18
C ILE A 611 -20.46 25.09 5.23
N ASP A 612 -21.06 25.51 4.12
CA ASP A 612 -21.68 24.58 3.18
C ASP A 612 -20.61 23.70 2.49
N ASP A 613 -19.42 24.26 2.22
CA ASP A 613 -18.27 23.52 1.67
C ASP A 613 -17.66 22.58 2.71
N ALA A 614 -17.53 23.02 3.96
CA ALA A 614 -17.07 22.22 5.09
C ALA A 614 -17.98 21.00 5.30
N VAL A 615 -19.30 21.21 5.27
CA VAL A 615 -20.30 20.15 5.39
C VAL A 615 -20.17 19.14 4.23
N LYS A 616 -20.08 19.60 2.99
CA LYS A 616 -19.87 18.73 1.81
C LYS A 616 -18.57 17.94 1.91
N LYS A 617 -17.49 18.57 2.39
CA LYS A 617 -16.16 17.94 2.54
C LYS A 617 -16.18 16.86 3.62
N ALA A 618 -16.79 17.12 4.77
CA ALA A 618 -16.98 16.13 5.83
C ALA A 618 -17.81 14.92 5.34
N ALA A 619 -18.83 15.17 4.53
CA ALA A 619 -19.64 14.11 3.91
C ALA A 619 -18.85 13.28 2.90
N GLY A 620 -18.05 13.92 2.06
CA GLY A 620 -17.15 13.26 1.11
C GLY A 620 -16.11 12.38 1.81
N PHE A 621 -15.67 12.77 3.00
CA PHE A 621 -14.79 11.96 3.85
C PHE A 621 -15.50 10.87 4.66
N GLY A 622 -16.82 10.90 4.66
CA GLY A 622 -17.62 9.91 5.34
C GLY A 622 -17.80 10.13 6.84
N GLN A 623 -17.72 11.38 7.29
CA GLN A 623 -17.73 11.72 8.72
C GLN A 623 -19.13 12.14 9.19
N VAL A 624 -20.01 11.16 9.42
CA VAL A 624 -21.41 11.37 9.83
C VAL A 624 -21.53 12.30 11.04
N ASP A 625 -20.79 12.00 12.10
CA ASP A 625 -20.83 12.78 13.34
C ASP A 625 -20.37 14.23 13.14
N THR A 626 -19.38 14.45 12.26
CA THR A 626 -18.90 15.79 11.90
C THR A 626 -19.97 16.54 11.12
N VAL A 627 -20.59 15.90 10.14
CA VAL A 627 -21.69 16.47 9.35
C VAL A 627 -22.84 16.90 10.26
N ILE A 628 -23.24 16.04 11.20
CA ILE A 628 -24.30 16.34 12.18
C ILE A 628 -23.92 17.55 13.03
N ALA A 629 -22.71 17.55 13.61
CA ALA A 629 -22.25 18.64 14.47
C ALA A 629 -22.18 19.99 13.73
N LEU A 630 -21.78 20.00 12.46
CA LEU A 630 -21.76 21.20 11.62
C LEU A 630 -23.17 21.72 11.32
N ALA A 631 -24.11 20.82 11.00
CA ALA A 631 -25.49 21.18 10.69
C ALA A 631 -26.26 21.70 11.91
N GLU A 632 -26.11 21.04 13.06
CA GLU A 632 -26.70 21.46 14.33
C GLU A 632 -26.24 22.85 14.74
N ALA A 633 -24.94 23.13 14.61
CA ALA A 633 -24.36 24.40 15.03
C ALA A 633 -24.85 25.62 14.24
N HIS A 634 -25.26 25.43 12.98
CA HIS A 634 -25.76 26.50 12.13
C HIS A 634 -27.28 26.63 12.09
N ASN A 635 -28.02 25.72 12.74
CA ASN A 635 -29.47 25.66 12.67
C ASN A 635 -29.97 25.74 11.21
N LYS A 636 -29.25 25.08 10.30
CA LYS A 636 -29.52 25.02 8.85
C LYS A 636 -29.94 23.60 8.46
N PRO A 637 -31.17 23.17 8.75
CA PRO A 637 -31.67 21.88 8.30
C PRO A 637 -31.60 21.73 6.76
N GLU A 638 -31.61 22.84 6.01
CA GLU A 638 -31.47 22.86 4.55
C GLU A 638 -30.10 22.39 4.05
N ALA A 639 -29.04 22.57 4.86
CA ALA A 639 -27.72 22.03 4.53
C ALA A 639 -27.70 20.50 4.60
N ILE A 640 -28.50 19.91 5.50
CA ILE A 640 -28.74 18.47 5.58
C ILE A 640 -29.49 18.01 4.33
N HIS A 641 -30.49 18.76 3.86
CA HIS A 641 -31.16 18.45 2.58
C HIS A 641 -30.17 18.44 1.40
N GLN A 642 -29.31 19.46 1.27
CA GLN A 642 -28.31 19.52 0.19
C GLN A 642 -27.24 18.42 0.27
N LEU A 643 -26.93 17.95 1.48
CA LEU A 643 -26.09 16.77 1.70
C LEU A 643 -26.76 15.52 1.13
N LEU A 644 -28.02 15.29 1.52
CA LEU A 644 -28.76 14.09 1.14
C LEU A 644 -29.09 14.06 -0.37
N ASP A 645 -29.22 15.22 -1.00
CA ASP A 645 -29.35 15.38 -2.45
C ASP A 645 -28.01 15.21 -3.22
N GLY A 646 -26.87 15.30 -2.54
CA GLY A 646 -25.55 15.27 -3.17
C GLY A 646 -25.12 13.87 -3.62
N GLU A 647 -24.62 13.76 -4.86
CA GLU A 647 -24.13 12.50 -5.47
C GLU A 647 -23.00 11.80 -4.69
N ASN A 648 -22.43 12.42 -3.65
CA ASN A 648 -21.18 11.99 -2.99
C ASN A 648 -21.33 11.29 -1.63
N ILE A 649 -22.53 11.16 -1.04
CA ILE A 649 -22.70 10.50 0.28
C ILE A 649 -23.01 9.00 0.14
N PRO A 650 -22.19 8.05 0.63
CA PRO A 650 -22.51 6.62 0.57
C PRO A 650 -23.88 6.29 1.20
N GLY A 651 -24.68 5.39 0.60
CA GLY A 651 -26.06 5.13 1.01
C GLY A 651 -26.23 4.78 2.50
N ARG A 652 -25.33 3.96 3.05
CA ARG A 652 -25.31 3.60 4.49
C ARG A 652 -25.18 4.83 5.41
N MET A 653 -24.46 5.83 4.96
CA MET A 653 -24.22 7.08 5.69
C MET A 653 -25.45 7.95 5.77
N GLY A 654 -26.17 8.04 4.65
CA GLY A 654 -27.42 8.78 4.60
C GLY A 654 -28.46 8.25 5.56
N VAL A 655 -28.52 6.93 5.75
CA VAL A 655 -29.43 6.31 6.72
C VAL A 655 -29.08 6.70 8.14
N GLU A 656 -27.80 6.67 8.53
CA GLU A 656 -27.39 7.09 9.87
C GLU A 656 -27.67 8.59 10.14
N VAL A 657 -27.52 9.44 9.12
CA VAL A 657 -27.92 10.85 9.19
C VAL A 657 -29.44 10.99 9.37
N LEU A 658 -30.25 10.24 8.61
CA LEU A 658 -31.71 10.24 8.75
C LEU A 658 -32.18 9.73 10.13
N GLU A 659 -31.57 8.66 10.66
CA GLU A 659 -31.89 8.09 11.98
C GLU A 659 -31.79 9.15 13.08
N ARG A 660 -30.70 9.93 13.05
CA ARG A 660 -30.39 10.90 14.09
C ARG A 660 -31.17 12.22 13.93
N PHE A 661 -31.50 12.62 12.71
CA PHE A 661 -32.25 13.85 12.44
C PHE A 661 -33.76 13.67 12.31
N LYS A 662 -34.29 12.45 12.45
CA LYS A 662 -35.74 12.17 12.37
C LYS A 662 -36.59 13.10 13.25
N GLY A 663 -36.09 13.50 14.42
CA GLY A 663 -36.77 14.43 15.33
C GLY A 663 -36.69 15.91 14.95
N THR A 664 -35.81 16.27 14.01
CA THR A 664 -35.48 17.67 13.64
C THR A 664 -36.23 18.14 12.39
N PHE A 665 -36.69 17.23 11.53
CA PHE A 665 -37.38 17.57 10.28
C PHE A 665 -38.77 18.19 10.46
N GLY A 666 -39.30 18.29 11.70
CA GLY A 666 -40.50 19.04 12.05
C GLY A 666 -41.83 18.44 11.56
N ASP A 667 -41.86 17.94 10.32
CA ASP A 667 -42.98 17.25 9.69
C ASP A 667 -42.51 16.08 8.80
N LEU A 668 -43.46 15.18 8.53
CA LEU A 668 -43.22 13.94 7.79
C LEU A 668 -42.89 14.21 6.32
N ASP A 669 -43.44 15.25 5.71
CA ASP A 669 -43.27 15.52 4.27
C ASP A 669 -41.84 16.00 3.97
N THR A 670 -41.27 16.80 4.87
CA THR A 670 -39.87 17.22 4.82
C THR A 670 -38.92 16.02 4.98
N PHE A 671 -39.24 15.10 5.88
CA PHE A 671 -38.49 13.84 6.04
C PHE A 671 -38.58 12.93 4.79
N LYS A 672 -39.77 12.84 4.17
CA LYS A 672 -40.00 12.08 2.93
C LYS A 672 -39.16 12.65 1.79
N GLN A 673 -39.20 13.97 1.60
CA GLN A 673 -38.46 14.66 0.55
C GLN A 673 -36.94 14.48 0.71
N ALA A 674 -36.45 14.48 1.94
CA ALA A 674 -35.01 14.29 2.25
C ALA A 674 -34.52 12.84 2.06
N SER A 675 -35.40 11.85 2.25
CA SER A 675 -35.04 10.42 2.29
C SER A 675 -35.09 9.72 0.92
N GLY A 676 -35.84 10.26 -0.05
CA GLY A 676 -35.97 9.66 -1.39
C GLY A 676 -34.66 9.52 -2.20
N PRO A 677 -33.80 10.55 -2.28
CA PRO A 677 -32.50 10.46 -2.95
C PRO A 677 -31.57 9.40 -2.34
N LEU A 678 -31.59 9.27 -1.01
CA LEU A 678 -30.81 8.28 -0.28
C LEU A 678 -31.27 6.85 -0.52
N LEU A 679 -32.58 6.62 -0.62
CA LEU A 679 -33.13 5.29 -0.90
C LEU A 679 -32.71 4.83 -2.30
N THR A 680 -32.76 5.75 -3.27
CA THR A 680 -32.26 5.50 -4.62
C THR A 680 -30.78 5.10 -4.57
N LYS A 681 -29.96 5.83 -3.80
CA LYS A 681 -28.53 5.59 -3.69
C LYS A 681 -28.14 4.34 -2.90
N ALA A 682 -28.83 4.01 -1.82
CA ALA A 682 -28.62 2.78 -1.06
C ALA A 682 -28.77 1.54 -1.95
N VAL A 683 -29.68 1.59 -2.92
CA VAL A 683 -29.84 0.56 -3.95
C VAL A 683 -28.69 0.60 -4.97
N PHE A 684 -28.21 1.78 -5.40
CA PHE A 684 -27.01 1.90 -6.25
C PHE A 684 -25.74 1.31 -5.61
N ASP A 685 -25.59 1.46 -4.30
CA ASP A 685 -24.41 1.00 -3.55
C ASP A 685 -24.48 -0.50 -3.20
N ASN A 686 -25.59 -1.18 -3.52
CA ASN A 686 -25.85 -2.60 -3.23
C ASN A 686 -25.69 -2.96 -1.75
N ALA A 687 -26.10 -2.04 -0.86
CA ALA A 687 -25.96 -2.21 0.58
C ALA A 687 -27.17 -2.99 1.13
N THR A 688 -27.10 -4.32 1.08
CA THR A 688 -28.15 -5.26 1.57
C THR A 688 -28.63 -4.95 2.99
N ASP A 689 -27.77 -4.38 3.84
CA ASP A 689 -28.09 -4.06 5.23
C ASP A 689 -28.77 -2.68 5.40
N THR A 690 -28.82 -1.87 4.34
CA THR A 690 -29.30 -0.47 4.39
C THR A 690 -30.80 -0.39 4.14
N ILE A 691 -31.33 -1.22 3.25
CA ILE A 691 -32.75 -1.23 2.88
C ILE A 691 -33.66 -1.59 4.09
N PRO A 692 -33.39 -2.65 4.88
CA PRO A 692 -34.20 -2.96 6.06
C PRO A 692 -34.21 -1.82 7.09
N ARG A 693 -33.08 -1.14 7.28
CA ARG A 693 -32.99 0.02 8.19
C ARG A 693 -33.78 1.23 7.71
N MET A 694 -33.81 1.49 6.40
CA MET A 694 -34.66 2.55 5.83
C MET A 694 -36.15 2.26 6.06
N GLN A 695 -36.56 0.99 5.95
CA GLN A 695 -37.92 0.56 6.26
C GLN A 695 -38.24 0.72 7.76
N GLU A 696 -37.32 0.37 8.66
CA GLU A 696 -37.47 0.61 10.11
C GLU A 696 -37.62 2.10 10.45
N LEU A 697 -37.04 2.98 9.64
CA LEU A 697 -37.21 4.43 9.76
C LEU A 697 -38.54 4.96 9.22
N GLY A 698 -39.33 4.12 8.55
CA GLY A 698 -40.57 4.48 7.89
C GLY A 698 -40.33 5.13 6.52
N VAL A 699 -39.20 4.87 5.85
CA VAL A 699 -38.98 5.28 4.47
C VAL A 699 -39.56 4.21 3.54
N GLU A 700 -40.67 4.53 2.90
CA GLU A 700 -41.40 3.66 1.98
C GLU A 700 -41.15 4.04 0.51
N MET A 701 -41.43 3.14 -0.43
CA MET A 701 -41.18 3.34 -1.87
C MET A 701 -42.12 4.37 -2.52
N ASP A 702 -43.24 4.67 -1.87
CA ASP A 702 -44.14 5.76 -2.24
C ASP A 702 -43.51 7.15 -1.99
N HIS A 703 -42.43 7.23 -1.20
CA HIS A 703 -41.64 8.44 -0.96
C HIS A 703 -40.72 8.81 -2.14
N LEU A 704 -40.50 7.90 -3.09
CA LEU A 704 -39.77 8.20 -4.31
C LEU A 704 -40.66 8.93 -5.31
N ASP A 705 -40.15 9.97 -5.97
CA ASP A 705 -40.83 10.56 -7.11
C ASP A 705 -40.70 9.69 -8.38
N ALA A 706 -41.39 10.08 -9.45
CA ALA A 706 -41.38 9.34 -10.71
C ALA A 706 -39.99 9.28 -11.39
N ASP A 707 -39.16 10.32 -11.21
CA ASP A 707 -37.81 10.38 -11.78
C ASP A 707 -36.83 9.51 -10.98
N GLN A 708 -36.94 9.51 -9.65
CA GLN A 708 -36.18 8.66 -8.75
C GLN A 708 -36.49 7.18 -8.96
N ARG A 709 -37.78 6.82 -9.12
CA ARG A 709 -38.19 5.45 -9.50
C ARG A 709 -37.60 5.03 -10.85
N LYS A 710 -37.55 5.94 -11.83
CA LYS A 710 -36.96 5.68 -13.15
C LYS A 710 -35.44 5.52 -13.10
N LYS A 711 -34.74 6.32 -12.28
CA LYS A 711 -33.30 6.21 -12.02
C LYS A 711 -32.94 4.90 -11.33
N LEU A 712 -33.73 4.50 -10.34
CA LEU A 712 -33.60 3.21 -9.64
C LEU A 712 -33.66 2.03 -10.62
N VAL A 713 -34.66 2.02 -11.50
CA VAL A 713 -34.85 0.98 -12.51
C VAL A 713 -33.72 0.99 -13.55
N SER A 714 -33.25 2.16 -13.96
CA SER A 714 -32.11 2.28 -14.88
C SER A 714 -30.80 1.80 -14.25
N ALA A 715 -30.59 2.07 -12.96
CA ALA A 715 -29.44 1.58 -12.20
C ALA A 715 -29.39 0.06 -12.16
N MET A 716 -30.55 -0.56 -11.95
CA MET A 716 -30.69 -2.01 -11.93
C MET A 716 -30.28 -2.66 -13.25
N ASN A 717 -30.49 -1.96 -14.37
CA ASN A 717 -30.16 -2.43 -15.71
C ASN A 717 -28.66 -2.32 -16.08
N MET A 718 -27.90 -1.40 -15.46
CA MET A 718 -26.51 -1.11 -15.89
C MET A 718 -25.41 -1.99 -15.25
N ARG A 719 -25.68 -2.73 -14.17
CA ARG A 719 -24.64 -3.51 -13.44
C ARG A 719 -24.68 -5.04 -13.67
N SER A 720 -25.60 -5.53 -14.50
CA SER A 720 -25.77 -6.96 -14.78
C SER A 720 -24.73 -7.48 -15.79
N THR A 721 -23.53 -7.81 -15.31
CA THR A 721 -22.57 -8.68 -16.04
C THR A 721 -22.20 -9.95 -15.25
N ASP A 722 -22.72 -10.10 -14.03
CA ASP A 722 -22.40 -11.19 -13.10
C ASP A 722 -23.71 -11.88 -12.67
N ALA A 723 -23.99 -13.07 -13.20
CA ALA A 723 -25.28 -13.77 -13.05
C ALA A 723 -25.77 -13.92 -11.58
N PRO A 724 -24.91 -14.20 -10.57
CA PRO A 724 -25.36 -14.35 -9.18
C PRO A 724 -25.83 -13.04 -8.53
N LYS A 725 -25.30 -11.89 -8.96
CA LYS A 725 -25.65 -10.57 -8.37
C LYS A 725 -27.01 -10.08 -8.88
N SER A 726 -27.36 -10.42 -10.11
CA SER A 726 -28.62 -10.01 -10.74
C SER A 726 -29.84 -10.73 -10.16
N THR A 727 -29.72 -11.99 -9.72
CA THR A 727 -30.81 -12.73 -9.05
C THR A 727 -31.19 -12.09 -7.71
N ASN A 728 -30.18 -11.67 -6.92
CA ASN A 728 -30.42 -10.94 -5.67
C ASN A 728 -31.08 -9.57 -5.93
N MET A 729 -30.79 -8.91 -7.06
CA MET A 729 -31.42 -7.64 -7.41
C MET A 729 -32.89 -7.78 -7.79
N LEU A 730 -33.27 -8.83 -8.53
CA LEU A 730 -34.66 -9.12 -8.87
C LEU A 730 -35.49 -9.43 -7.62
N VAL A 731 -34.97 -10.27 -6.72
CA VAL A 731 -35.60 -10.56 -5.43
C VAL A 731 -35.69 -9.31 -4.55
N THR A 732 -34.67 -8.44 -4.58
CA THR A 732 -34.69 -7.16 -3.85
C THR A 732 -35.74 -6.20 -4.44
N ALA A 733 -35.90 -6.12 -5.76
CA ALA A 733 -36.90 -5.27 -6.39
C ALA A 733 -38.34 -5.75 -6.16
N GLU A 734 -38.56 -7.06 -6.14
CA GLU A 734 -39.85 -7.65 -5.78
C GLU A 734 -40.19 -7.39 -4.30
N ASN A 735 -39.22 -7.55 -3.40
CA ASN A 735 -39.37 -7.21 -1.98
C ASN A 735 -39.57 -5.70 -1.73
N LEU A 736 -39.17 -4.85 -2.69
CA LEU A 736 -39.42 -3.42 -2.70
C LEU A 736 -40.73 -3.03 -3.44
N GLY A 737 -41.52 -3.99 -3.92
CA GLY A 737 -42.81 -3.73 -4.57
C GLY A 737 -42.69 -3.03 -5.93
N VAL A 738 -41.58 -3.20 -6.65
CA VAL A 738 -41.41 -2.66 -8.01
C VAL A 738 -42.38 -3.37 -8.97
N ASP A 739 -43.10 -2.58 -9.77
CA ASP A 739 -44.10 -3.08 -10.73
C ASP A 739 -43.50 -4.12 -11.69
N THR A 740 -44.18 -5.27 -11.76
CA THR A 740 -43.80 -6.43 -12.56
C THR A 740 -43.76 -6.12 -14.05
N GLU A 741 -44.59 -5.19 -14.56
CA GLU A 741 -44.55 -4.75 -15.96
C GLU A 741 -43.27 -3.98 -16.28
N LEU A 742 -42.78 -3.19 -15.32
CA LEU A 742 -41.55 -2.41 -15.45
C LEU A 742 -40.31 -3.31 -15.43
N LEU A 743 -40.32 -4.35 -14.59
CA LEU A 743 -39.28 -5.41 -14.56
C LEU A 743 -39.27 -6.22 -15.86
N CYS A 744 -40.44 -6.53 -16.42
CA CYS A 744 -40.55 -7.21 -17.71
C CYS A 744 -40.00 -6.36 -18.87
N ALA A 745 -40.25 -5.04 -18.85
CA ALA A 745 -39.72 -4.12 -19.86
C ALA A 745 -38.19 -4.00 -19.82
N ALA A 746 -37.59 -4.02 -18.61
CA ALA A 746 -36.15 -4.06 -18.41
C ALA A 746 -35.51 -5.38 -18.90
N ALA A 747 -36.12 -6.52 -18.57
CA ALA A 747 -35.65 -7.84 -19.02
C ALA A 747 -35.68 -7.99 -20.56
N LYS A 748 -36.67 -7.37 -21.22
CA LYS A 748 -36.81 -7.37 -22.69
C LYS A 748 -35.62 -6.71 -23.42
N GLN A 749 -34.86 -5.83 -22.77
CA GLN A 749 -33.69 -5.16 -23.37
C GLN A 749 -32.41 -6.02 -23.35
N GLN A 750 -32.35 -7.12 -22.59
CA GLN A 750 -31.17 -7.98 -22.45
C GLN A 750 -31.46 -9.43 -22.88
N ASN A 751 -31.63 -9.65 -24.20
CA ASN A 751 -32.06 -10.93 -24.76
C ASN A 751 -31.08 -12.11 -24.52
N ASP A 752 -29.79 -11.85 -24.29
CA ASP A 752 -28.76 -12.88 -24.04
C ASP A 752 -28.73 -13.41 -22.58
N PHE A 753 -29.48 -12.77 -21.67
CA PHE A 753 -29.32 -12.97 -20.22
C PHE A 753 -30.04 -14.24 -19.71
N LEU A 754 -31.24 -14.53 -20.23
CA LEU A 754 -32.03 -15.70 -19.81
C LEU A 754 -31.36 -17.03 -20.18
N THR A 755 -30.54 -17.05 -21.23
CA THR A 755 -29.81 -18.25 -21.66
C THR A 755 -28.61 -18.55 -20.76
N THR A 756 -28.00 -17.53 -20.15
CA THR A 756 -26.77 -17.69 -19.34
C THR A 756 -27.07 -17.97 -17.87
N ALA A 757 -28.13 -17.35 -17.31
CA ALA A 757 -28.57 -17.61 -15.93
C ALA A 757 -29.02 -19.06 -15.68
N TYR A 758 -29.40 -19.80 -16.73
CA TYR A 758 -29.94 -21.15 -16.63
C TYR A 758 -28.90 -22.27 -16.84
N LEU A 759 -27.66 -21.94 -17.25
CA LEU A 759 -26.59 -22.95 -17.36
C LEU A 759 -25.99 -23.33 -16.00
N ASP A 760 -26.34 -22.63 -14.92
CA ASP A 760 -26.00 -23.02 -13.55
C ASP A 760 -27.16 -23.81 -12.91
N LYS A 761 -27.14 -25.13 -13.13
CA LYS A 761 -28.25 -26.08 -12.92
C LYS A 761 -28.77 -26.22 -11.47
N ASN A 762 -28.20 -25.48 -10.51
CA ASN A 762 -28.41 -25.71 -9.07
C ASN A 762 -29.04 -24.52 -8.32
N ALA A 763 -29.33 -23.40 -8.99
CA ALA A 763 -29.94 -22.25 -8.35
C ALA A 763 -31.38 -22.07 -8.86
N VAL A 764 -32.34 -22.40 -7.99
CA VAL A 764 -33.78 -22.08 -8.06
C VAL A 764 -34.65 -23.13 -8.77
N ASP A 765 -35.20 -24.05 -7.98
CA ASP A 765 -36.45 -24.78 -8.30
C ASP A 765 -37.63 -24.02 -7.67
N GLY A 766 -38.61 -23.61 -8.48
CA GLY A 766 -39.84 -23.00 -7.97
C GLY A 766 -40.89 -22.66 -9.04
N PRO A 767 -42.20 -22.80 -8.72
CA PRO A 767 -43.31 -22.63 -9.67
C PRO A 767 -43.45 -21.21 -10.27
N ALA A 768 -42.82 -20.20 -9.66
CA ALA A 768 -42.80 -18.83 -10.18
C ALA A 768 -41.91 -18.69 -11.44
N CYS A 769 -40.80 -19.43 -11.53
CA CYS A 769 -39.95 -19.45 -12.72
C CYS A 769 -40.66 -20.10 -13.91
N ASP A 770 -41.43 -21.16 -13.68
CA ASP A 770 -42.21 -21.83 -14.73
C ASP A 770 -43.28 -20.91 -15.34
N GLU A 771 -43.93 -20.09 -14.52
CA GLU A 771 -44.94 -19.12 -14.98
C GLU A 771 -44.30 -17.96 -15.77
N ILE A 772 -43.13 -17.48 -15.35
CA ILE A 772 -42.36 -16.45 -16.07
C ILE A 772 -41.89 -16.98 -17.43
N LEU A 773 -41.38 -18.21 -17.48
CA LEU A 773 -40.94 -18.86 -18.73
C LEU A 773 -42.11 -19.12 -19.68
N ARG A 774 -43.26 -19.55 -19.15
CA ARG A 774 -44.47 -19.77 -19.95
C ARG A 774 -44.99 -18.46 -20.56
N LYS A 775 -44.91 -17.36 -19.81
CA LYS A 775 -45.31 -16.02 -20.30
C LYS A 775 -44.29 -15.43 -21.26
N ALA A 776 -42.99 -15.60 -21.02
CA ALA A 776 -41.94 -15.18 -21.94
C ALA A 776 -42.01 -15.92 -23.29
N ALA A 777 -42.24 -17.24 -23.26
CA ALA A 777 -42.40 -18.08 -24.45
C ALA A 777 -43.67 -17.74 -25.26
N LEU A 778 -44.71 -17.20 -24.64
CA LEU A 778 -45.91 -16.75 -25.33
C LEU A 778 -45.73 -15.43 -26.09
N VAL A 779 -44.69 -14.65 -25.76
CA VAL A 779 -44.45 -13.28 -26.23
C VAL A 779 -43.21 -13.17 -27.15
N GLY A 780 -42.31 -14.16 -27.15
CA GLY A 780 -41.15 -14.25 -28.05
C GLY A 780 -41.46 -14.75 -29.48
N GLY A 781 -40.57 -14.46 -30.44
CA GLY A 781 -40.67 -14.97 -31.81
C GLY A 781 -40.44 -16.47 -31.91
N GLU A 782 -41.12 -17.13 -32.86
CA GLU A 782 -41.20 -18.60 -32.99
C GLU A 782 -39.83 -19.30 -33.03
N ASP A 783 -38.83 -18.68 -33.68
CA ASP A 783 -37.50 -19.26 -33.88
C ASP A 783 -36.68 -19.34 -32.59
N ASP A 784 -36.78 -18.33 -31.72
CA ASP A 784 -35.99 -18.27 -30.47
C ASP A 784 -36.52 -19.25 -29.41
N VAL A 785 -37.84 -19.49 -29.41
CA VAL A 785 -38.51 -20.45 -28.53
C VAL A 785 -38.15 -21.88 -28.92
N LEU A 786 -38.09 -22.19 -30.22
CA LEU A 786 -37.73 -23.51 -30.72
C LEU A 786 -36.26 -23.84 -30.47
N ILE A 787 -35.35 -22.87 -30.65
CA ILE A 787 -33.91 -23.04 -30.38
C ILE A 787 -33.66 -23.27 -28.87
N THR A 788 -34.36 -22.53 -28.02
CA THR A 788 -34.22 -22.64 -26.56
C THR A 788 -34.82 -23.96 -26.04
N ALA A 789 -36.00 -24.36 -26.50
CA ALA A 789 -36.63 -25.61 -26.10
C ALA A 789 -35.87 -26.86 -26.59
N ALA A 790 -35.24 -26.80 -27.78
CA ALA A 790 -34.39 -27.85 -28.30
C ALA A 790 -33.09 -28.02 -27.51
N ARG A 791 -32.48 -26.92 -27.06
CA ARG A 791 -31.28 -26.96 -26.19
C ARG A 791 -31.57 -27.47 -24.78
N LEU A 792 -32.81 -27.36 -24.31
CA LEU A 792 -33.25 -27.77 -22.98
C LEU A 792 -33.84 -29.20 -22.93
N GLU A 793 -33.89 -29.92 -24.05
CA GLU A 793 -34.53 -31.25 -24.16
C GLU A 793 -35.99 -31.26 -23.66
N ARG A 794 -36.75 -30.16 -23.86
CA ARG A 794 -38.14 -30.00 -23.40
C ARG A 794 -39.13 -30.05 -24.58
N PRO A 795 -39.51 -31.27 -25.04
CA PRO A 795 -40.37 -31.47 -26.22
C PRO A 795 -41.80 -30.96 -26.02
N ASP A 796 -42.24 -30.75 -24.78
CA ASP A 796 -43.53 -30.17 -24.43
C ASP A 796 -43.64 -28.70 -24.88
N LEU A 797 -42.56 -27.92 -24.77
CA LEU A 797 -42.51 -26.52 -25.19
C LEU A 797 -42.41 -26.36 -26.70
N ILE A 798 -41.70 -27.28 -27.38
CA ILE A 798 -41.66 -27.36 -28.85
C ILE A 798 -43.07 -27.65 -29.39
N THR A 799 -43.77 -28.59 -28.76
CA THR A 799 -45.14 -28.98 -29.14
C THR A 799 -46.14 -27.84 -28.92
N ALA A 800 -46.01 -27.09 -27.82
CA ALA A 800 -46.87 -25.95 -27.53
C ALA A 800 -46.67 -24.77 -28.50
N SER A 801 -45.43 -24.52 -28.94
CA SER A 801 -45.14 -23.49 -29.94
C SER A 801 -45.65 -23.89 -31.33
N LEU A 802 -45.41 -25.13 -31.76
CA LEU A 802 -45.82 -25.63 -33.08
C LEU A 802 -47.34 -25.79 -33.22
N ASN A 803 -48.06 -26.11 -32.14
CA ASN A 803 -49.52 -26.22 -32.15
C ASN A 803 -50.24 -24.86 -32.13
N LYS A 804 -49.52 -23.74 -31.93
CA LYS A 804 -50.12 -22.39 -31.92
C LYS A 804 -50.65 -21.97 -33.30
N ASN A 805 -50.20 -22.63 -34.38
CA ASN A 805 -50.44 -22.19 -35.77
C ASN A 805 -51.07 -23.23 -36.73
N ARG A 806 -51.56 -24.40 -36.28
CA ARG A 806 -52.27 -25.36 -37.15
C ARG A 806 -53.45 -26.06 -36.46
N PRO A 807 -54.71 -25.73 -36.80
CA PRO A 807 -55.86 -26.37 -36.18
C PRO A 807 -56.28 -27.74 -36.73
N ASP A 808 -55.90 -28.16 -37.96
CA ASP A 808 -56.47 -29.39 -38.55
C ASP A 808 -55.44 -30.27 -39.30
N ASP A 809 -55.50 -31.56 -38.95
CA ASP A 809 -54.99 -32.82 -39.54
C ASP A 809 -53.50 -33.10 -39.87
N ASP A 810 -53.15 -34.34 -39.49
CA ASP A 810 -51.96 -35.18 -39.68
C ASP A 810 -50.64 -34.86 -38.94
N LYS A 811 -50.31 -35.78 -38.01
CA LYS A 811 -49.04 -35.87 -37.29
C LYS A 811 -47.90 -36.27 -38.25
N ILE A 812 -46.92 -35.40 -38.43
CA ILE A 812 -45.70 -35.71 -39.19
C ILE A 812 -44.67 -36.37 -38.26
N ALA A 813 -44.18 -37.55 -38.66
CA ALA A 813 -43.03 -38.23 -38.07
C ALA A 813 -41.72 -37.71 -38.71
N PHE A 814 -40.67 -37.56 -37.88
CA PHE A 814 -39.40 -36.91 -38.23
C PHE A 814 -38.51 -37.71 -39.22
N GLY A 815 -37.90 -36.99 -40.18
CA GLY A 815 -36.82 -37.50 -41.03
C GLY A 815 -35.98 -36.39 -41.70
N THR A 816 -34.72 -36.29 -41.27
CA THR A 816 -33.51 -35.68 -41.87
C THR A 816 -33.38 -34.16 -42.10
N TYR A 817 -32.20 -33.66 -41.72
CA TYR A 817 -31.74 -32.27 -41.63
C TYR A 817 -31.30 -31.65 -42.97
N ASP A 818 -31.57 -30.36 -43.14
CA ASP A 818 -31.21 -29.51 -44.29
C ASP A 818 -29.87 -28.76 -44.07
N PRO A 819 -28.89 -28.80 -45.00
CA PRO A 819 -27.62 -28.08 -44.95
C PRO A 819 -27.70 -26.54 -45.05
N GLU A 820 -28.81 -25.94 -45.50
CA GLU A 820 -28.87 -24.48 -45.71
C GLU A 820 -28.83 -23.65 -44.40
N ALA A 821 -29.22 -24.24 -43.27
CA ALA A 821 -29.14 -23.60 -41.96
C ALA A 821 -27.70 -23.33 -41.48
N GLN A 822 -26.70 -24.04 -42.02
CA GLN A 822 -25.30 -23.84 -41.62
C GLN A 822 -24.62 -22.64 -42.31
N LEU A 823 -25.14 -22.17 -43.45
CA LEU A 823 -24.54 -21.05 -44.19
C LEU A 823 -24.94 -19.68 -43.60
N ALA A 824 -26.10 -19.59 -42.94
CA ALA A 824 -26.57 -18.37 -42.28
C ALA A 824 -25.75 -18.01 -41.01
N ILE A 825 -25.14 -19.00 -40.36
CA ILE A 825 -24.34 -18.81 -39.14
C ILE A 825 -22.98 -18.16 -39.45
N ALA A 826 -22.49 -18.21 -40.70
CA ALA A 826 -21.18 -17.70 -41.07
C ALA A 826 -21.11 -16.18 -41.33
N HIS A 827 -22.25 -15.48 -41.45
CA HIS A 827 -22.29 -14.11 -41.99
C HIS A 827 -22.68 -12.97 -41.03
N ALA A 828 -22.76 -13.21 -39.71
CA ALA A 828 -23.10 -12.16 -38.74
C ALA A 828 -21.94 -11.88 -37.75
N LYS A 829 -21.03 -10.97 -38.09
CA LYS A 829 -20.15 -10.29 -37.12
C LYS A 829 -20.00 -8.81 -37.48
N VAL A 830 -20.69 -7.96 -36.72
CA VAL A 830 -20.35 -6.53 -36.57
C VAL A 830 -19.90 -6.35 -35.12
N PRO A 831 -18.74 -5.70 -34.83
CA PRO A 831 -18.23 -5.60 -33.46
C PRO A 831 -19.05 -4.62 -32.61
N ASN A 832 -19.54 -5.09 -31.45
CA ASN A 832 -20.18 -4.28 -30.43
C ASN A 832 -19.17 -3.53 -29.53
N SER A 833 -19.69 -2.62 -28.70
CA SER A 833 -19.10 -1.44 -28.03
C SER A 833 -17.90 -1.59 -27.08
N GLU A 834 -17.21 -2.73 -27.01
CA GLU A 834 -16.08 -2.92 -26.09
C GLU A 834 -14.77 -3.12 -26.85
N VAL A 835 -14.11 -2.02 -27.22
CA VAL A 835 -12.79 -2.07 -27.87
C VAL A 835 -11.69 -1.97 -26.82
N GLY A 836 -10.88 -3.03 -26.71
CA GLY A 836 -9.66 -3.08 -25.93
C GLY A 836 -8.56 -2.18 -26.50
N LYS A 837 -7.42 -2.12 -25.83
CA LYS A 837 -6.26 -1.34 -26.27
C LYS A 837 -5.79 -1.85 -27.66
N ASN A 838 -6.15 -1.10 -28.71
CA ASN A 838 -5.63 -1.17 -30.10
C ASN A 838 -6.44 -1.98 -31.15
N ASP A 839 -7.68 -2.41 -30.88
CA ASP A 839 -8.40 -3.25 -31.87
C ASP A 839 -8.84 -2.53 -33.16
N TYR A 840 -8.78 -1.19 -33.21
CA TYR A 840 -9.03 -0.43 -34.45
C TYR A 840 -7.99 -0.71 -35.56
N LYS A 841 -6.81 -1.27 -35.24
CA LYS A 841 -5.81 -1.69 -36.25
C LYS A 841 -6.24 -2.92 -37.05
N ASN A 842 -7.21 -3.68 -36.55
CA ASN A 842 -7.67 -4.93 -37.14
C ASN A 842 -9.02 -4.79 -37.86
N VAL A 843 -9.54 -3.56 -38.00
CA VAL A 843 -10.78 -3.31 -38.74
C VAL A 843 -10.48 -3.39 -40.23
N ASP A 844 -11.00 -4.43 -40.89
CA ASP A 844 -10.96 -4.53 -42.34
C ASP A 844 -11.98 -3.56 -42.96
N VAL A 845 -11.50 -2.38 -43.33
CA VAL A 845 -12.33 -1.29 -43.88
C VAL A 845 -13.08 -1.69 -45.15
N SER A 846 -12.57 -2.66 -45.91
CA SER A 846 -13.20 -3.14 -47.15
C SER A 846 -14.55 -3.83 -46.91
N THR A 847 -14.76 -4.32 -45.68
CA THR A 847 -16.00 -5.01 -45.29
C THR A 847 -17.06 -4.07 -44.72
N LEU A 848 -16.72 -2.81 -44.46
CA LEU A 848 -17.62 -1.87 -43.82
C LEU A 848 -18.66 -1.31 -44.80
N THR A 849 -19.90 -1.26 -44.36
CA THR A 849 -20.93 -0.42 -45.00
C THR A 849 -20.72 1.05 -44.62
N PRO A 850 -21.21 2.02 -45.43
CA PRO A 850 -21.12 3.44 -45.09
C PRO A 850 -21.72 3.79 -43.71
N GLN A 851 -22.77 3.09 -43.28
CA GLN A 851 -23.36 3.30 -41.96
C GLN A 851 -22.44 2.84 -40.81
N GLN A 852 -21.86 1.64 -40.92
CA GLN A 852 -20.91 1.14 -39.93
C GLN A 852 -19.64 2.01 -39.85
N ALA A 853 -19.18 2.50 -40.99
CA ALA A 853 -18.07 3.46 -41.03
C ALA A 853 -18.44 4.76 -40.30
N ARG A 854 -19.64 5.32 -40.50
CA ARG A 854 -20.08 6.53 -39.76
C ARG A 854 -20.12 6.31 -38.26
N GLU A 855 -20.61 5.17 -37.79
CA GLU A 855 -20.64 4.83 -36.36
C GLU A 855 -19.23 4.74 -35.77
N LEU A 856 -18.27 4.16 -36.49
CA LEU A 856 -16.86 4.12 -36.07
C LEU A 856 -16.23 5.51 -36.01
N VAL A 857 -16.50 6.37 -36.99
CA VAL A 857 -16.00 7.76 -37.00
C VAL A 857 -16.60 8.55 -35.83
N GLN A 858 -17.89 8.37 -35.52
CA GLN A 858 -18.52 9.00 -34.36
C GLN A 858 -17.88 8.57 -33.04
N LYS A 859 -17.53 7.28 -32.88
CA LYS A 859 -16.79 6.78 -31.71
C LYS A 859 -15.41 7.45 -31.57
N ALA A 860 -14.68 7.62 -32.68
CA ALA A 860 -13.41 8.35 -32.70
C ALA A 860 -13.57 9.82 -32.27
N MET A 861 -14.67 10.45 -32.67
CA MET A 861 -14.99 11.83 -32.34
C MET A 861 -15.31 12.01 -30.85
N VAL A 862 -16.09 11.10 -30.25
CA VAL A 862 -16.34 11.07 -28.79
C VAL A 862 -15.04 10.88 -28.00
N TYR A 863 -14.19 9.94 -28.43
CA TYR A 863 -12.87 9.73 -27.83
C TYR A 863 -12.02 11.02 -27.83
N SER A 864 -12.02 11.75 -28.94
CA SER A 864 -11.28 13.02 -29.02
C SER A 864 -11.81 14.10 -28.07
N HIS A 865 -13.13 14.19 -27.88
CA HIS A 865 -13.77 15.16 -26.99
C HIS A 865 -13.48 14.86 -25.51
N ASP A 866 -13.63 13.60 -25.10
CA ASP A 866 -13.40 13.19 -23.71
C ASP A 866 -11.94 13.39 -23.30
N ARG A 867 -11.00 13.18 -24.24
CA ARG A 867 -9.56 13.32 -23.96
C ARG A 867 -9.04 14.75 -24.07
N LEU A 868 -9.64 15.59 -24.91
CA LEU A 868 -9.35 17.03 -24.95
C LEU A 868 -9.70 17.74 -23.63
N ARG A 869 -10.64 17.21 -22.85
CA ARG A 869 -10.99 17.73 -21.51
C ARG A 869 -10.07 17.27 -20.39
N ALA A 870 -9.29 16.21 -20.61
CA ALA A 870 -8.59 15.50 -19.55
C ALA A 870 -7.08 15.81 -19.41
N ASP A 871 -6.53 16.76 -20.19
CA ASP A 871 -5.09 17.15 -20.18
C ASP A 871 -4.10 15.96 -20.13
N ALA A 872 -4.44 14.83 -20.75
CA ALA A 872 -3.67 13.59 -20.63
C ALA A 872 -2.57 13.49 -21.71
N THR A 873 -1.32 13.78 -21.35
CA THR A 873 -0.15 13.82 -22.26
C THR A 873 0.42 12.44 -22.68
N GLY A 874 -0.35 11.34 -22.55
CA GLY A 874 0.16 9.97 -22.65
C GLY A 874 -0.26 9.11 -23.86
N ASP A 875 -1.19 9.55 -24.71
CA ASP A 875 -1.97 8.63 -25.58
C ASP A 875 -1.60 8.67 -27.09
N LYS A 876 -0.35 8.98 -27.45
CA LYS A 876 0.10 9.14 -28.86
C LYS A 876 -0.22 7.94 -29.76
N GLY A 877 -0.04 6.72 -29.26
CA GLY A 877 -0.29 5.50 -30.04
C GLY A 877 -1.76 5.35 -30.45
N ARG A 878 -2.69 5.82 -29.62
CA ARG A 878 -4.13 5.76 -29.90
C ARG A 878 -4.59 6.82 -30.88
N VAL A 879 -4.10 8.06 -30.73
CA VAL A 879 -4.38 9.13 -31.69
C VAL A 879 -3.85 8.75 -33.07
N GLN A 880 -2.65 8.18 -33.14
CA GLN A 880 -2.08 7.69 -34.39
C GLN A 880 -2.92 6.57 -35.00
N GLY A 881 -3.32 5.58 -34.20
CA GLY A 881 -4.13 4.46 -34.68
C GLY A 881 -5.52 4.84 -35.19
N TRP A 882 -6.17 5.83 -34.56
CA TRP A 882 -7.41 6.40 -35.08
C TRP A 882 -7.19 7.16 -36.39
N ASN A 883 -6.10 7.92 -36.51
CA ASN A 883 -5.78 8.59 -37.78
C ASN A 883 -5.49 7.60 -38.92
N GLU A 884 -4.79 6.51 -38.64
CA GLU A 884 -4.52 5.43 -39.60
C GLU A 884 -5.82 4.77 -40.09
N LEU A 885 -6.74 4.42 -39.17
CA LEU A 885 -8.05 3.87 -39.53
C LEU A 885 -8.88 4.85 -40.38
N LEU A 886 -8.90 6.13 -40.00
CA LEU A 886 -9.64 7.17 -40.70
C LEU A 886 -9.07 7.43 -42.11
N GLU A 887 -7.74 7.36 -42.30
CA GLU A 887 -7.13 7.43 -43.64
C GLU A 887 -7.50 6.22 -44.50
N SER A 888 -7.46 5.01 -43.94
CA SER A 888 -7.91 3.80 -44.67
C SER A 888 -9.37 3.91 -45.13
N MET A 889 -10.26 4.46 -44.30
CA MET A 889 -11.67 4.70 -44.67
C MET A 889 -11.86 5.73 -45.80
N LYS A 890 -10.93 6.69 -45.98
CA LYS A 890 -11.02 7.66 -47.09
C LYS A 890 -10.74 7.02 -48.44
N THR A 891 -9.79 6.10 -48.47
CA THR A 891 -9.29 5.50 -49.71
C THR A 891 -10.10 4.28 -50.15
N GLU A 892 -10.93 3.73 -49.27
CA GLU A 892 -11.68 2.50 -49.57
C GLU A 892 -12.81 2.76 -50.60
N PRO A 893 -12.87 2.01 -51.73
CA PRO A 893 -13.79 2.30 -52.83
C PRO A 893 -15.28 2.33 -52.45
N ASN A 894 -15.73 1.46 -51.54
CA ASN A 894 -17.13 1.40 -51.09
C ASN A 894 -17.52 2.49 -50.07
N LEU A 895 -16.54 3.20 -49.49
CA LEU A 895 -16.75 4.29 -48.51
C LEU A 895 -16.44 5.68 -49.07
N SER A 896 -15.54 5.76 -50.07
CA SER A 896 -15.08 7.01 -50.68
C SER A 896 -16.18 7.80 -51.39
N GLY A 897 -17.25 7.14 -51.84
CA GLY A 897 -18.40 7.76 -52.50
C GLY A 897 -19.41 8.45 -51.56
N ASP A 898 -19.32 8.24 -50.23
CA ASP A 898 -20.25 8.84 -49.26
C ASP A 898 -19.71 10.19 -48.75
N ALA A 899 -20.20 11.28 -49.35
CA ALA A 899 -19.77 12.64 -49.01
C ALA A 899 -19.97 13.02 -47.52
N ASN A 900 -21.01 12.46 -46.86
CA ASN A 900 -21.26 12.75 -45.44
C ASN A 900 -20.24 12.05 -44.55
N LEU A 901 -19.91 10.80 -44.88
CA LEU A 901 -18.85 10.05 -44.20
C LEU A 901 -17.49 10.75 -44.38
N GLN A 902 -17.15 11.18 -45.60
CA GLN A 902 -15.88 11.88 -45.87
C GLN A 902 -15.78 13.21 -45.10
N SER A 903 -16.87 13.97 -45.01
CA SER A 903 -16.93 15.19 -44.18
C SER A 903 -16.70 14.87 -42.69
N LEU A 904 -17.33 13.81 -42.18
CA LEU A 904 -17.21 13.42 -40.77
C LEU A 904 -15.80 12.91 -40.44
N ILE A 905 -15.17 12.17 -41.36
CA ILE A 905 -13.76 11.74 -41.25
C ILE A 905 -12.85 12.98 -41.15
N GLY A 906 -13.02 13.97 -42.04
CA GLY A 906 -12.20 15.18 -42.04
C GLY A 906 -12.32 16.00 -40.73
N GLN A 907 -13.53 16.15 -40.19
CA GLN A 907 -13.75 16.83 -38.91
C GLN A 907 -13.05 16.12 -37.75
N THR A 908 -13.18 14.80 -37.70
CA THR A 908 -12.60 13.97 -36.63
C THR A 908 -11.07 13.99 -36.67
N GLN A 909 -10.46 13.90 -37.85
CA GLN A 909 -9.00 13.99 -37.99
C GLN A 909 -8.44 15.36 -37.62
N GLY A 910 -9.20 16.44 -37.88
CA GLY A 910 -8.83 17.79 -37.42
C GLY A 910 -8.74 17.87 -35.90
N GLN A 911 -9.71 17.28 -35.19
CA GLN A 911 -9.72 17.21 -33.72
C GLN A 911 -8.56 16.37 -33.17
N LEU A 912 -8.31 15.20 -33.77
CA LEU A 912 -7.19 14.32 -33.41
C LEU A 912 -5.83 14.98 -33.62
N SER A 913 -5.64 15.71 -34.71
CA SER A 913 -4.39 16.43 -35.03
C SER A 913 -4.13 17.59 -34.06
N GLY A 914 -5.19 18.26 -33.58
CA GLY A 914 -5.10 19.28 -32.54
C GLY A 914 -4.51 18.77 -31.23
N MET A 915 -4.75 17.50 -30.86
CA MET A 915 -4.16 16.88 -29.66
C MET A 915 -2.65 16.61 -29.81
N ASN A 916 -2.20 16.19 -30.99
CA ASN A 916 -0.78 15.94 -31.25
C ASN A 916 0.05 17.24 -31.19
N SER A 917 -0.47 18.36 -31.71
CA SER A 917 0.25 19.65 -31.72
C SER A 917 0.42 20.26 -30.31
N LYS A 918 -0.60 20.22 -29.45
CA LYS A 918 -0.50 20.68 -28.05
C LYS A 918 0.56 19.91 -27.25
N THR A 919 0.65 18.60 -27.47
CA THR A 919 1.62 17.72 -26.78
C THR A 919 3.07 18.01 -27.20
N VAL A 920 3.29 18.45 -28.44
CA VAL A 920 4.63 18.82 -28.94
C VAL A 920 5.09 20.16 -28.33
N SER A 921 4.20 21.15 -28.26
CA SER A 921 4.50 22.48 -27.70
C SER A 921 5.01 22.42 -26.25
N VAL A 922 4.34 21.66 -25.37
CA VAL A 922 4.74 21.50 -23.96
C VAL A 922 6.10 20.81 -23.82
N ARG A 923 6.40 19.85 -24.71
CA ARG A 923 7.66 19.11 -24.69
C ARG A 923 8.84 19.96 -25.17
N ASP A 924 8.62 20.80 -26.18
CA ASP A 924 9.66 21.71 -26.67
C ASP A 924 9.94 22.82 -25.65
N GLU A 925 8.93 23.28 -24.91
CA GLU A 925 9.11 24.18 -23.77
C GLU A 925 9.92 23.50 -22.64
N MET A 926 9.64 22.23 -22.32
CA MET A 926 10.41 21.46 -21.34
C MET A 926 11.85 21.17 -21.80
N ARG A 927 12.06 20.91 -23.10
CA ARG A 927 13.41 20.74 -23.68
C ARG A 927 14.20 22.05 -23.70
N GLN A 928 13.55 23.18 -23.96
CA GLN A 928 14.19 24.49 -23.84
C GLN A 928 14.56 24.80 -22.39
N LYS A 929 13.70 24.47 -21.42
CA LYS A 929 14.01 24.60 -19.98
C LYS A 929 15.15 23.68 -19.54
N ALA A 930 15.20 22.43 -20.03
CA ALA A 930 16.30 21.51 -19.73
C ALA A 930 17.64 21.96 -20.37
N LYS A 931 17.62 22.45 -21.62
CA LYS A 931 18.82 23.00 -22.27
C LYS A 931 19.36 24.27 -21.61
N ALA A 932 18.51 25.04 -20.93
CA ALA A 932 18.94 26.21 -20.16
C ALA A 932 19.72 25.83 -18.89
N VAL A 933 19.55 24.60 -18.37
CA VAL A 933 20.26 24.07 -17.20
C VAL A 933 21.64 23.51 -17.58
N ASP A 934 21.80 23.00 -18.81
CA ASP A 934 23.06 22.41 -19.32
C ASP A 934 24.01 23.41 -20.03
N SER A 935 23.78 24.72 -19.90
CA SER A 935 24.65 25.72 -20.55
C SER A 935 26.04 25.76 -19.89
N PRO A 936 27.15 25.62 -20.66
CA PRO A 936 28.53 25.72 -20.15
C PRO A 936 28.84 27.04 -19.41
N ASP A 937 28.04 28.08 -19.68
CA ASP A 937 28.20 29.42 -19.15
C ASP A 937 27.90 29.50 -17.63
N LEU A 938 27.09 28.58 -17.08
CA LEU A 938 26.83 28.50 -15.64
C LEU A 938 28.02 27.90 -14.87
N SER A 939 28.69 26.90 -15.46
CA SER A 939 29.90 26.28 -14.90
C SER A 939 31.07 27.28 -14.86
N GLN A 940 31.14 28.16 -15.87
CA GLN A 940 32.17 29.20 -15.93
C GLN A 940 31.93 30.32 -14.90
N ARG A 941 30.66 30.66 -14.61
CA ARG A 941 30.30 31.64 -13.59
C ARG A 941 30.52 31.15 -12.16
N VAL A 942 30.28 29.86 -11.88
CA VAL A 942 30.54 29.25 -10.55
C VAL A 942 32.04 29.12 -10.27
N ALA A 943 32.88 28.86 -11.29
CA ALA A 943 34.33 28.80 -11.12
C ALA A 943 34.97 30.17 -10.81
N THR A 944 34.37 31.28 -11.24
CA THR A 944 34.87 32.64 -10.95
C THR A 944 34.49 33.20 -9.59
N SER A 945 33.47 32.67 -8.89
CA SER A 945 33.04 33.25 -7.60
C SER A 945 33.73 32.63 -6.37
N THR A 946 34.34 31.45 -6.48
CA THR A 946 34.98 30.72 -5.37
C THR A 946 36.50 30.57 -5.48
N GLY A 947 37.12 31.02 -6.57
CA GLY A 947 38.53 30.73 -6.89
C GLY A 947 39.57 31.83 -6.61
N GLY A 948 39.23 32.90 -5.89
CA GLY A 948 40.08 34.08 -5.75
C GLY A 948 40.80 34.24 -4.42
N LYS A 949 41.59 33.24 -3.95
CA LYS A 949 42.59 33.45 -2.86
C LYS A 949 43.62 32.34 -2.60
N ILE A 950 43.66 31.24 -3.36
CA ILE A 950 44.57 30.10 -3.11
C ILE A 950 45.55 29.90 -4.29
N ARG A 951 46.14 30.98 -4.81
CA ARG A 951 47.09 30.89 -5.94
C ARG A 951 48.40 31.66 -5.79
N GLU A 952 48.80 32.00 -4.57
CA GLU A 952 50.13 32.57 -4.30
C GLU A 952 51.04 31.75 -3.36
N PHE A 953 50.61 30.57 -2.88
CA PHE A 953 51.41 29.82 -1.89
C PHE A 953 52.25 28.64 -2.43
N PHE A 954 52.23 28.37 -3.74
CA PHE A 954 53.06 27.30 -4.34
C PHE A 954 53.81 27.76 -5.58
N LYS A 955 54.85 28.58 -5.37
CA LYS A 955 55.96 28.75 -6.32
C LYS A 955 57.28 28.91 -5.56
N ALA A 956 57.88 27.79 -5.16
CA ALA A 956 59.33 27.65 -5.04
C ALA A 956 59.69 26.16 -4.85
N SER A 957 60.18 25.51 -5.89
CA SER A 957 61.00 24.31 -5.77
C SER A 957 62.46 24.71 -5.56
N PRO A 958 63.25 23.88 -4.85
CA PRO A 958 64.59 23.59 -5.31
C PRO A 958 64.84 22.08 -5.45
N ALA A 959 65.78 21.79 -6.36
CA ALA A 959 66.25 20.47 -6.80
C ALA A 959 67.03 19.69 -5.71
N PRO A 960 67.37 18.40 -5.94
CA PRO A 960 67.61 17.42 -4.88
C PRO A 960 69.09 17.31 -4.50
N HIS A 961 69.38 17.08 -3.21
CA HIS A 961 70.65 16.46 -2.80
C HIS A 961 70.52 15.58 -1.53
N LYS A 962 70.95 14.32 -1.74
CA LYS A 962 71.68 13.34 -0.89
C LYS A 962 71.71 13.53 0.65
N SER A 963 71.53 12.40 1.33
CA SER A 963 71.86 12.12 2.75
C SER A 963 73.39 12.24 3.04
N PRO A 964 73.93 12.05 4.27
CA PRO A 964 73.31 11.54 5.52
C PRO A 964 73.78 12.20 6.86
N ASP A 965 73.25 11.62 7.96
CA ASP A 965 73.79 11.47 9.32
C ASP A 965 73.66 12.54 10.42
N ASP A 966 73.42 11.97 11.62
CA ASP A 966 73.70 12.41 12.99
C ASP A 966 72.74 13.30 13.82
N HIS A 967 72.19 12.63 14.84
CA HIS A 967 72.18 12.95 16.28
C HIS A 967 71.41 14.14 16.88
N GLN A 968 70.66 13.77 17.94
CA GLN A 968 70.39 14.48 19.21
C GLN A 968 69.15 15.38 19.39
N PHE A 969 68.15 14.76 20.01
CA PHE A 969 67.39 15.17 21.22
C PHE A 969 67.57 16.57 21.86
N VAL A 970 66.40 17.13 22.24
CA VAL A 970 66.03 17.96 23.42
C VAL A 970 65.37 19.33 23.07
N PRO A 971 64.31 19.77 23.82
CA PRO A 971 63.19 20.55 23.28
C PRO A 971 63.08 21.99 23.81
N SER A 972 62.26 22.83 23.16
CA SER A 972 61.65 24.02 23.77
C SER A 972 60.31 24.32 23.04
N LYS A 973 59.17 24.29 23.75
CA LYS A 973 58.51 25.43 24.43
C LYS A 973 58.40 26.70 23.57
N GLY A 974 57.16 27.10 23.26
CA GLY A 974 56.84 28.51 23.03
C GLY A 974 55.83 28.81 21.93
N MET A 975 54.54 28.71 22.28
CA MET A 975 53.57 29.81 22.20
C MET A 975 53.43 30.67 20.91
N VAL A 976 52.15 30.79 20.50
CA VAL A 976 51.43 31.98 19.96
C VAL A 976 50.99 31.92 18.49
N LYS A 977 49.66 31.77 18.35
CA LYS A 977 48.71 32.37 17.40
C LYS A 977 49.17 32.62 15.96
N LYS A 978 48.49 31.96 15.02
CA LYS A 978 47.31 32.55 14.38
C LYS A 978 46.38 31.47 13.84
#